data_AF-A0A6J8F0U8-F1
#
_entry.id   AF-A0A6J8F0U8-F1
#
_cell.length_a   1.000
_cell.length_b   1.000
_cell.length_c   1.000
_cell.angle_alpha   90.00
_cell.angle_beta   90.00
_cell.angle_gamma   90.00
#
_symmetry.space_group_name_H-M   'P 1'
#
loop_
_entity.id
_entity.type
_entity.pdbx_description
1 polymer ?
#
loop_
_entity_poly.entity_id
_entity_poly.type
_entity_poly.pdbx_seq_one_letter_code
_entity_poly.pdbx_strand_id
1 'polypeptide(L)'
;MDESWIPDITVSTPEPQIPTVIPLEGIPQVEEQSEKQPSENEQANMDQNWAKKMNIANKERENVARIVWLLMDAGTFALRSTFDSVHPPLNLREHLSQAHIKAVLQRLHTSNVINDKLWEMLYPLNKKHTTSQQYDSRALCILLQSICHLCPPYPNGWGVAPLPTDSSLSADIVRLQLLHQKVARMDMISPEEFVALWNQIKEVLVRLGGPPIRVRLHRIEHEMITTELQNHYVNLFQEQWADGRKLVMTPKSTGSRKRGRSMKNKKEENGIPKEDKAVLLKTYRMFVDNVQAEDILDRLQQNQVLKFSERQEILSISKNSERMQIIIEKIHTTKLSFGFKALCDSIKFKYKKLYDVVMAIRKEVYKHGIKDTVDVVGVCRDSLYQTYKAMFAKCHPFTWADNISVNIRDLYTPLDILDSNGRKLHLSDIFPPPCTNGKGQRIVLEGAGGSGKSILCAMITQLWASHKNYFKYNYNILIHVDIATINGDFKTEVYHRLFPDDFKIKQKDFWSTMEENSHEIVMLIDSYEGKTEMRDLQEIISGSSLPQATVIVATNPDISHSLGFSADSKLFNMGYSSHSVARCFKTYLYHFKAHPDKHQALFDLIENESWLMHKHLAQPIVCLLIFAIYQINKTANLDDIDCITNLFEVFGLSMATHYCKRQKIDVIGYEFPEDVVSAINELSNFAFESLRDGKRAYLEDEIVTPSTNSMIFHLGVFFRLNGPHWKFTCTLMQDFLAARHLSDFVLEEMSTILTDNKMMKYSRYSQMITLLCGLFRDDYDTSTLKSLFTDLAMRNISNTKVLGDDVQSVRSADSRTSISHAPSGNQNDYKKGWTYFNKKTLEALPLVMTGEANRITYLDLVLQPSYSSQAAVYTELAKGVAKTGCIKHLKIHWSTLDLMARILDAFMTEVSSVESIVLTDICKKSIKHVSADTWATLQNACENMTKTKEFAFLNGRVAAIAYFVLQHLPTTIRELNFTGCKLNMMCASELSYKLEHANSLTKLDITNTQLAGSDFVAVLQGLKICPTIKHLKLCGAKLDRPGVITLSECLRLTRTLQILDLSNCELDTEMSKLLANAIADNRSLLKLVLKNTKVTLEGKNVISHTKFVQLKVIGLEDAKHLLLTI
;
A
#
# COMPACT_ATOMS: atom_id res chain seq x y z
N MET A 1 63.56 14.64 -19.45
CA MET A 1 63.57 13.97 -20.77
C MET A 1 62.29 14.41 -21.48
N ASP A 2 62.21 15.63 -22.01
CA ASP A 2 63.19 16.46 -22.74
C ASP A 2 63.34 15.99 -24.19
N GLU A 3 62.52 16.62 -25.05
CA GLU A 3 62.91 17.42 -26.23
C GLU A 3 63.78 16.89 -27.38
N SER A 4 63.50 17.49 -28.54
CA SER A 4 64.40 17.73 -29.70
C SER A 4 64.80 16.49 -30.52
N TRP A 5 65.04 16.54 -31.84
CA TRP A 5 65.69 17.52 -32.75
C TRP A 5 65.04 17.44 -34.16
N ILE A 6 65.21 18.30 -35.18
CA ILE A 6 65.57 19.74 -35.48
C ILE A 6 65.55 19.84 -37.06
N PRO A 7 65.61 20.97 -37.84
CA PRO A 7 66.09 22.35 -37.57
C PRO A 7 65.10 23.50 -37.90
N ASP A 8 65.57 24.73 -37.66
CA ASP A 8 65.01 26.03 -38.11
C ASP A 8 65.46 26.46 -39.53
N ILE A 9 64.91 27.60 -40.00
CA ILE A 9 65.65 28.73 -40.62
C ILE A 9 64.75 30.00 -40.59
N THR A 10 65.33 31.20 -40.71
CA THR A 10 64.86 32.44 -40.04
C THR A 10 64.75 33.72 -40.92
N VAL A 11 64.35 34.85 -40.29
CA VAL A 11 64.56 36.28 -40.66
C VAL A 11 63.40 37.12 -41.31
N SER A 12 62.81 37.97 -40.46
CA SER A 12 62.46 39.42 -40.54
C SER A 12 62.20 40.22 -41.86
N THR A 13 61.06 40.95 -41.89
CA THR A 13 60.78 42.39 -42.26
C THR A 13 61.57 43.10 -43.40
N PRO A 14 60.95 43.97 -44.27
CA PRO A 14 60.26 45.22 -43.84
C PRO A 14 59.15 45.84 -44.76
N GLU A 15 58.64 47.02 -44.37
CA GLU A 15 57.89 48.04 -45.16
C GLU A 15 58.85 48.95 -46.00
N PRO A 16 58.47 49.84 -46.97
CA PRO A 16 57.35 50.82 -46.95
C PRO A 16 56.69 51.27 -48.31
N GLN A 17 56.11 52.49 -48.34
CA GLN A 17 55.04 53.05 -49.22
C GLN A 17 55.46 53.95 -50.44
N ILE A 18 54.43 54.60 -51.04
CA ILE A 18 54.32 55.82 -51.92
C ILE A 18 54.84 55.74 -53.37
N PRO A 19 54.34 56.56 -54.35
CA PRO A 19 53.46 57.78 -54.31
C PRO A 19 52.17 57.67 -55.23
N THR A 20 51.30 58.65 -55.62
CA THR A 20 51.05 60.13 -55.39
C THR A 20 49.63 60.58 -55.85
N VAL A 21 48.95 61.48 -55.10
CA VAL A 21 48.25 62.75 -55.48
C VAL A 21 47.17 62.84 -56.61
N ILE A 22 45.87 63.03 -56.24
CA ILE A 22 44.97 64.27 -56.34
C ILE A 22 44.84 65.00 -57.72
N PRO A 23 43.69 65.63 -58.18
CA PRO A 23 42.61 66.38 -57.45
C PRO A 23 41.09 66.36 -57.94
N LEU A 24 40.23 67.01 -57.11
CA LEU A 24 39.03 67.91 -57.36
C LEU A 24 37.63 67.47 -57.93
N GLU A 25 36.63 67.49 -57.02
CA GLU A 25 35.36 68.32 -56.93
C GLU A 25 34.41 68.72 -58.10
N GLY A 26 33.10 68.83 -57.77
CA GLY A 26 32.08 69.75 -58.37
C GLY A 26 30.93 69.10 -59.19
N ILE A 27 29.62 68.98 -58.83
CA ILE A 27 28.59 69.85 -58.16
C ILE A 27 28.13 71.03 -59.06
N PRO A 28 26.82 71.38 -59.28
CA PRO A 28 25.52 70.86 -58.77
C PRO A 28 24.32 70.73 -59.82
N GLN A 29 23.08 70.60 -59.30
CA GLN A 29 21.76 71.10 -59.83
C GLN A 29 21.04 70.38 -61.02
N VAL A 30 19.70 70.46 -61.21
CA VAL A 30 18.49 70.55 -60.32
C VAL A 30 17.18 70.33 -61.14
N GLU A 31 16.04 70.13 -60.46
CA GLU A 31 14.62 70.27 -60.94
C GLU A 31 14.02 69.36 -62.06
N GLU A 32 13.14 68.45 -61.61
CA GLU A 32 11.69 68.40 -61.90
C GLU A 32 11.08 68.19 -63.32
N GLN A 33 10.39 67.04 -63.41
CA GLN A 33 9.02 66.82 -63.91
C GLN A 33 8.65 66.69 -65.42
N SER A 34 7.87 65.61 -65.65
CA SER A 34 6.74 65.44 -66.59
C SER A 34 6.95 64.74 -67.97
N GLU A 35 6.29 63.57 -68.04
CA GLU A 35 5.79 62.76 -69.16
C GLU A 35 5.93 63.23 -70.64
N LYS A 36 6.51 62.37 -71.50
CA LYS A 36 5.73 61.53 -72.46
C LYS A 36 6.58 60.52 -73.27
N GLN A 37 5.88 59.57 -73.91
CA GLN A 37 6.37 58.54 -74.84
C GLN A 37 6.09 58.93 -76.31
N PRO A 38 6.44 58.12 -77.35
CA PRO A 38 7.74 57.50 -77.68
C PRO A 38 8.06 57.58 -79.21
N SER A 39 9.21 57.05 -79.65
CA SER A 39 9.50 56.48 -81.00
C SER A 39 11.03 56.25 -81.16
N GLU A 40 11.57 55.57 -82.18
CA GLU A 40 11.26 54.28 -82.81
C GLU A 40 12.60 53.71 -83.38
N ASN A 41 12.61 52.43 -83.78
CA ASN A 41 13.67 51.68 -84.50
C ASN A 41 15.00 52.39 -84.90
N GLU A 42 16.13 51.74 -84.59
CA GLU A 42 17.05 51.25 -85.64
C GLU A 42 17.99 50.14 -85.13
N GLN A 43 18.27 49.12 -85.95
CA GLN A 43 19.01 47.92 -85.51
C GLN A 43 19.71 47.18 -86.67
N ALA A 44 20.93 47.60 -87.04
CA ALA A 44 21.75 46.87 -88.01
C ALA A 44 23.27 47.13 -87.85
N ASN A 45 23.95 46.42 -86.94
CA ASN A 45 25.38 46.11 -87.12
C ASN A 45 25.82 44.88 -86.30
N MET A 46 26.06 43.76 -86.99
CA MET A 46 26.62 42.52 -86.46
C MET A 46 27.80 42.12 -87.35
N ASP A 47 28.92 41.66 -86.79
CA ASP A 47 29.53 40.38 -87.25
C ASP A 47 30.76 39.83 -86.49
N GLN A 48 31.34 40.55 -85.52
CA GLN A 48 32.25 39.89 -84.52
C GLN A 48 31.62 39.76 -83.14
N ASN A 49 30.82 40.74 -82.73
CA ASN A 49 30.04 40.65 -81.50
C ASN A 49 28.98 39.54 -81.56
N TRP A 50 28.49 39.10 -82.74
CA TRP A 50 27.49 38.02 -82.80
C TRP A 50 28.07 36.65 -82.47
N ALA A 51 29.20 36.26 -83.06
CA ALA A 51 29.82 34.96 -82.80
C ALA A 51 30.29 34.84 -81.34
N LYS A 52 30.83 35.94 -80.77
CA LYS A 52 31.07 36.02 -79.32
C LYS A 52 29.77 35.91 -78.53
N LYS A 53 28.73 36.70 -78.84
CA LYS A 53 27.42 36.60 -78.17
C LYS A 53 26.77 35.23 -78.29
N MET A 54 26.94 34.49 -79.39
CA MET A 54 26.29 33.20 -79.60
C MET A 54 27.04 32.07 -78.88
N ASN A 55 28.37 32.13 -78.82
CA ASN A 55 29.17 31.21 -78.01
C ASN A 55 28.99 31.48 -76.50
N ILE A 56 28.94 32.77 -76.11
CA ILE A 56 28.55 33.20 -74.76
C ILE A 56 27.13 32.71 -74.45
N ALA A 57 26.14 32.95 -75.31
CA ALA A 57 24.75 32.54 -75.08
C ALA A 57 24.59 31.02 -74.96
N ASN A 58 25.33 30.23 -75.74
CA ASN A 58 25.38 28.77 -75.56
C ASN A 58 25.98 28.40 -74.19
N LYS A 59 27.03 29.09 -73.74
CA LYS A 59 27.61 28.88 -72.40
C LYS A 59 26.68 29.33 -71.27
N GLU A 60 25.94 30.41 -71.45
CA GLU A 60 24.95 30.92 -70.49
C GLU A 60 23.71 30.02 -70.40
N ARG A 61 23.35 29.32 -71.49
CA ARG A 61 22.33 28.24 -71.48
C ARG A 61 22.86 26.96 -70.84
N GLU A 62 24.11 26.58 -71.10
CA GLU A 62 24.77 25.46 -70.41
C GLU A 62 24.85 25.71 -68.89
N ASN A 63 25.13 26.95 -68.49
CA ASN A 63 25.11 27.41 -67.10
C ASN A 63 23.72 27.27 -66.46
N VAL A 64 22.65 27.71 -67.15
CA VAL A 64 21.25 27.47 -66.72
C VAL A 64 20.99 25.97 -66.55
N ALA A 65 21.30 25.16 -67.56
CA ALA A 65 21.07 23.73 -67.53
C ALA A 65 21.83 23.03 -66.38
N ARG A 66 23.05 23.48 -66.06
CA ARG A 66 23.81 22.97 -64.91
C ARG A 66 23.20 23.38 -63.56
N ILE A 67 22.72 24.62 -63.39
CA ILE A 67 22.00 25.03 -62.17
C ILE A 67 20.67 24.29 -62.02
N VAL A 68 19.92 24.12 -63.12
CA VAL A 68 18.69 23.33 -63.15
C VAL A 68 18.95 21.88 -62.76
N TRP A 69 20.01 21.25 -63.30
CA TRP A 69 20.39 19.88 -62.95
C TRP A 69 20.79 19.76 -61.47
N LEU A 70 21.55 20.74 -60.93
CA LEU A 70 21.89 20.83 -59.51
C LEU A 70 20.63 20.88 -58.61
N LEU A 71 19.63 21.68 -58.98
CA LEU A 71 18.36 21.76 -58.25
C LEU A 71 17.50 20.49 -58.43
N MET A 72 17.53 19.85 -59.61
CA MET A 72 16.74 18.65 -59.90
C MET A 72 17.28 17.37 -59.24
N ASP A 73 18.58 17.08 -59.27
CA ASP A 73 19.15 15.90 -58.59
C ASP A 73 19.41 16.20 -57.11
N ALA A 74 20.33 17.13 -56.82
CA ALA A 74 20.74 17.40 -55.44
C ALA A 74 19.64 18.14 -54.65
N GLY A 75 18.93 19.10 -55.23
CA GLY A 75 17.82 19.79 -54.58
C GLY A 75 16.64 18.87 -54.23
N THR A 76 16.14 18.09 -55.19
CA THR A 76 15.10 17.09 -54.93
C THR A 76 15.57 16.04 -53.92
N PHE A 77 16.83 15.56 -53.99
CA PHE A 77 17.35 14.61 -53.01
C PHE A 77 17.43 15.21 -51.59
N ALA A 78 17.88 16.44 -51.42
CA ALA A 78 17.94 17.11 -50.11
C ALA A 78 16.53 17.27 -49.50
N LEU A 79 15.56 17.72 -50.31
CA LEU A 79 14.16 17.84 -49.90
C LEU A 79 13.55 16.46 -49.56
N ARG A 80 13.84 15.42 -50.34
CA ARG A 80 13.35 14.05 -50.09
C ARG A 80 13.96 13.48 -48.81
N SER A 81 15.26 13.64 -48.60
CA SER A 81 15.96 13.21 -47.38
C SER A 81 15.44 13.94 -46.14
N THR A 82 15.09 15.23 -46.27
CA THR A 82 14.44 15.99 -45.19
C THR A 82 13.04 15.41 -44.89
N PHE A 83 12.23 15.20 -45.93
CA PHE A 83 10.88 14.65 -45.79
C PHE A 83 10.87 13.24 -45.18
N ASP A 84 11.71 12.34 -45.68
CA ASP A 84 11.83 10.95 -45.22
C ASP A 84 12.34 10.85 -43.77
N SER A 85 13.09 11.85 -43.29
CA SER A 85 13.53 11.93 -41.88
C SER A 85 12.37 12.26 -40.91
N VAL A 86 11.32 12.92 -41.39
CA VAL A 86 10.11 13.25 -40.61
C VAL A 86 9.03 12.17 -40.82
N HIS A 87 8.94 11.60 -42.02
CA HIS A 87 7.94 10.61 -42.42
C HIS A 87 8.60 9.41 -43.14
N PRO A 88 9.15 8.43 -42.39
CA PRO A 88 9.88 7.30 -42.97
C PRO A 88 9.08 6.54 -44.04
N PRO A 89 9.67 6.27 -45.24
CA PRO A 89 8.94 5.72 -46.40
C PRO A 89 8.13 4.45 -46.15
N LEU A 90 8.54 3.59 -45.21
CA LEU A 90 7.81 2.38 -44.83
C LEU A 90 6.43 2.68 -44.22
N ASN A 91 6.33 3.75 -43.43
CA ASN A 91 5.15 4.10 -42.63
C ASN A 91 4.38 5.31 -43.21
N LEU A 92 4.92 5.95 -44.25
CA LEU A 92 4.37 7.15 -44.92
C LEU A 92 2.88 7.00 -45.26
N ARG A 93 2.47 5.83 -45.76
CA ARG A 93 1.08 5.51 -46.13
C ARG A 93 0.12 5.58 -44.94
N GLU A 94 0.53 5.09 -43.77
CA GLU A 94 -0.30 5.14 -42.56
C GLU A 94 -0.42 6.58 -42.05
N HIS A 95 0.67 7.35 -42.11
CA HIS A 95 0.67 8.76 -41.73
C HIS A 95 -0.24 9.60 -42.64
N LEU A 96 -0.14 9.43 -43.97
CA LEU A 96 -1.05 10.06 -44.94
C LEU A 96 -2.52 9.62 -44.78
N SER A 97 -2.78 8.46 -44.19
CA SER A 97 -4.15 7.98 -43.93
C SER A 97 -4.83 8.63 -42.72
N GLN A 98 -4.06 9.31 -41.84
CA GLN A 98 -4.60 9.92 -40.62
C GLN A 98 -5.61 11.04 -40.97
N ALA A 99 -6.78 11.00 -40.33
CA ALA A 99 -7.95 11.80 -40.73
C ALA A 99 -7.69 13.32 -40.80
N HIS A 100 -6.86 13.86 -39.92
CA HIS A 100 -6.52 15.29 -39.91
C HIS A 100 -5.54 15.68 -41.04
N ILE A 101 -4.54 14.84 -41.32
CA ILE A 101 -3.61 15.02 -42.46
C ILE A 101 -4.37 14.89 -43.78
N LYS A 102 -5.19 13.85 -43.93
CA LYS A 102 -6.03 13.66 -45.11
C LYS A 102 -6.99 14.83 -45.34
N ALA A 103 -7.58 15.39 -44.28
CA ALA A 103 -8.45 16.57 -44.40
C ALA A 103 -7.70 17.86 -44.82
N VAL A 104 -6.43 18.03 -44.43
CA VAL A 104 -5.58 19.13 -44.92
C VAL A 104 -5.25 18.93 -46.40
N LEU A 105 -4.79 17.74 -46.77
CA LEU A 105 -4.44 17.42 -48.17
C LEU A 105 -5.66 17.49 -49.10
N GLN A 106 -6.83 17.02 -48.67
CA GLN A 106 -8.09 17.18 -49.43
C GLN A 106 -8.44 18.65 -49.70
N ARG A 107 -8.21 19.56 -48.74
CA ARG A 107 -8.44 21.00 -48.95
C ARG A 107 -7.47 21.60 -49.97
N LEU A 108 -6.21 21.19 -49.94
CA LEU A 108 -5.18 21.59 -50.91
C LEU A 108 -5.46 21.03 -52.31
N HIS A 109 -6.09 19.86 -52.40
CA HIS A 109 -6.62 19.32 -53.66
C HIS A 109 -7.78 20.17 -54.20
N THR A 110 -8.82 20.42 -53.39
CA THR A 110 -9.99 21.24 -53.78
C THR A 110 -9.68 22.72 -54.05
N SER A 111 -8.43 23.16 -53.87
CA SER A 111 -7.94 24.51 -54.21
C SER A 111 -6.88 24.49 -55.32
N ASN A 112 -6.72 23.37 -56.04
CA ASN A 112 -5.76 23.18 -57.13
C ASN A 112 -4.30 23.54 -56.78
N VAL A 113 -3.92 23.35 -55.51
CA VAL A 113 -2.53 23.48 -55.02
C VAL A 113 -1.79 22.15 -55.16
N ILE A 114 -2.48 21.05 -54.88
CA ILE A 114 -2.11 19.69 -55.27
C ILE A 114 -2.91 19.37 -56.54
N ASN A 115 -2.24 18.94 -57.62
CA ASN A 115 -2.89 18.51 -58.85
C ASN A 115 -3.34 17.03 -58.76
N ASP A 116 -4.27 16.62 -59.61
CA ASP A 116 -4.84 15.27 -59.60
C ASP A 116 -3.77 14.18 -59.76
N LYS A 117 -2.74 14.44 -60.57
CA LYS A 117 -1.57 13.55 -60.76
C LYS A 117 -0.83 13.28 -59.44
N LEU A 118 -0.53 14.32 -58.64
CA LEU A 118 0.09 14.14 -57.32
C LEU A 118 -0.89 13.52 -56.30
N TRP A 119 -2.19 13.78 -56.44
CA TRP A 119 -3.22 13.16 -55.61
C TRP A 119 -3.31 11.65 -55.79
N GLU A 120 -3.32 11.18 -57.04
CA GLU A 120 -3.28 9.76 -57.39
C GLU A 120 -2.00 9.08 -56.89
N MET A 121 -0.86 9.79 -56.88
CA MET A 121 0.41 9.30 -56.33
C MET A 121 0.41 9.24 -54.78
N LEU A 122 -0.31 10.14 -54.11
CA LEU A 122 -0.47 10.13 -52.64
C LEU A 122 -1.49 9.06 -52.18
N TYR A 123 -2.54 8.79 -52.96
CA TYR A 123 -3.61 7.86 -52.63
C TYR A 123 -3.98 6.90 -53.79
N PRO A 124 -3.04 6.06 -54.28
CA PRO A 124 -3.29 5.17 -55.41
C PRO A 124 -4.35 4.10 -55.07
N LEU A 125 -5.28 3.88 -56.00
CA LEU A 125 -6.42 2.98 -55.85
C LEU A 125 -5.97 1.52 -55.67
N ASN A 126 -5.07 1.05 -56.53
CA ASN A 126 -4.49 -0.29 -56.46
C ASN A 126 -3.17 -0.26 -55.68
N LYS A 127 -3.11 -1.08 -54.62
CA LYS A 127 -2.11 -0.95 -53.55
C LYS A 127 -0.98 -1.97 -53.64
N LYS A 128 0.24 -1.51 -53.38
CA LYS A 128 1.16 -2.19 -52.45
C LYS A 128 1.81 -1.17 -51.50
N HIS A 129 2.77 -0.36 -51.94
CA HIS A 129 3.39 0.70 -51.14
C HIS A 129 3.30 2.07 -51.83
N THR A 130 3.10 3.14 -51.06
CA THR A 130 3.42 4.52 -51.48
C THR A 130 4.77 4.89 -50.90
N THR A 131 5.67 5.44 -51.72
CA THR A 131 6.99 5.88 -51.28
C THR A 131 7.24 7.30 -51.77
N SER A 132 8.06 8.05 -51.05
CA SER A 132 8.42 9.42 -51.42
C SER A 132 9.21 9.52 -52.72
N GLN A 133 9.81 8.43 -53.21
CA GLN A 133 10.79 8.42 -54.30
C GLN A 133 10.30 9.00 -55.63
N GLN A 134 8.99 8.94 -55.89
CA GLN A 134 8.40 9.43 -57.13
C GLN A 134 7.99 10.91 -57.07
N TYR A 135 8.05 11.56 -55.91
CA TYR A 135 7.67 12.97 -55.77
C TYR A 135 8.76 13.91 -56.31
N ASP A 136 8.37 14.97 -57.02
CA ASP A 136 9.28 16.02 -57.48
C ASP A 136 9.59 17.06 -56.38
N SER A 137 10.49 18.01 -56.69
CA SER A 137 10.92 19.05 -55.76
C SER A 137 9.77 19.95 -55.28
N ARG A 138 8.78 20.21 -56.14
CA ARG A 138 7.62 21.05 -55.81
C ARG A 138 6.64 20.33 -54.88
N ALA A 139 6.35 19.07 -55.17
CA ALA A 139 5.53 18.19 -54.33
C ALA A 139 6.12 18.07 -52.92
N LEU A 140 7.44 17.85 -52.82
CA LEU A 140 8.14 17.78 -51.54
C LEU A 140 8.05 19.11 -50.76
N CYS A 141 8.25 20.27 -51.41
CA CYS A 141 8.05 21.57 -50.78
C CYS A 141 6.62 21.75 -50.24
N ILE A 142 5.58 21.41 -51.01
CA ILE A 142 4.18 21.50 -50.55
C ILE A 142 3.95 20.62 -49.31
N LEU A 143 4.44 19.37 -49.33
CA LEU A 143 4.24 18.43 -48.22
C LEU A 143 5.01 18.85 -46.95
N LEU A 144 6.27 19.29 -47.08
CA LEU A 144 7.08 19.82 -45.97
C LEU A 144 6.41 21.02 -45.28
N GLN A 145 5.76 21.90 -46.05
CA GLN A 145 5.09 23.10 -45.52
C GLN A 145 3.69 22.85 -44.96
N SER A 146 3.01 21.77 -45.37
CA SER A 146 1.60 21.52 -45.04
C SER A 146 1.36 20.40 -44.04
N ILE A 147 2.14 19.31 -44.07
CA ILE A 147 1.90 18.11 -43.23
C ILE A 147 3.03 17.81 -42.24
N CYS A 148 4.27 18.22 -42.51
CA CYS A 148 5.41 17.97 -41.60
C CYS A 148 5.43 18.86 -40.33
N HIS A 149 4.37 19.64 -40.08
CA HIS A 149 4.18 20.52 -38.92
C HIS A 149 5.34 21.51 -38.61
N LEU A 150 6.13 21.86 -39.63
CA LEU A 150 7.21 22.84 -39.52
C LEU A 150 6.64 24.24 -39.19
N CYS A 151 7.34 25.01 -38.36
CA CYS A 151 6.99 26.41 -38.12
C CYS A 151 7.35 27.26 -39.35
N PRO A 152 6.46 28.16 -39.82
CA PRO A 152 6.79 29.10 -40.89
C PRO A 152 7.93 30.04 -40.46
N PRO A 153 8.88 30.39 -41.35
CA PRO A 153 10.03 31.23 -40.99
C PRO A 153 9.63 32.68 -40.70
N TYR A 154 10.35 33.32 -39.78
CA TYR A 154 10.06 34.68 -39.33
C TYR A 154 10.66 35.72 -40.30
N PRO A 155 10.01 36.90 -40.53
CA PRO A 155 8.72 37.34 -39.99
C PRO A 155 7.50 36.98 -40.86
N ASN A 156 7.72 36.65 -42.13
CA ASN A 156 6.68 36.69 -43.18
C ASN A 156 6.16 35.31 -43.65
N GLY A 157 6.71 34.22 -43.10
CA GLY A 157 6.29 32.85 -43.39
C GLY A 157 6.67 32.33 -44.79
N TRP A 158 6.03 31.23 -45.20
CA TRP A 158 6.36 30.40 -46.38
C TRP A 158 6.37 31.12 -47.75
N GLY A 159 5.93 32.38 -47.82
CA GLY A 159 5.75 33.12 -49.08
C GLY A 159 6.77 34.23 -49.36
N VAL A 160 7.76 34.47 -48.49
CA VAL A 160 8.71 35.59 -48.59
C VAL A 160 10.10 35.14 -48.14
N ALA A 161 11.16 35.77 -48.66
CA ALA A 161 12.54 35.48 -48.29
C ALA A 161 12.79 35.61 -46.78
N PRO A 162 13.32 34.56 -46.10
CA PRO A 162 13.72 34.64 -44.70
C PRO A 162 14.95 35.54 -44.50
N LEU A 163 15.13 36.05 -43.28
CA LEU A 163 16.30 36.85 -42.91
C LEU A 163 17.62 36.08 -43.17
N PRO A 164 18.71 36.71 -43.64
CA PRO A 164 19.96 36.01 -43.96
C PRO A 164 20.55 35.20 -42.80
N THR A 165 20.32 35.63 -41.56
CA THR A 165 20.80 35.00 -40.32
C THR A 165 19.96 33.79 -39.85
N ASP A 166 18.78 33.54 -40.42
CA ASP A 166 17.92 32.43 -40.02
C ASP A 166 18.36 31.11 -40.69
N SER A 167 19.26 30.36 -40.05
CA SER A 167 19.72 29.05 -40.54
C SER A 167 18.77 27.89 -40.20
N SER A 168 17.48 28.14 -39.93
CA SER A 168 16.52 27.08 -39.63
C SER A 168 16.12 26.27 -40.87
N LEU A 169 15.72 25.01 -40.64
CA LEU A 169 15.23 24.09 -41.68
C LEU A 169 14.10 24.72 -42.52
N SER A 170 13.15 25.38 -41.87
CA SER A 170 12.04 26.08 -42.53
C SER A 170 12.52 27.24 -43.41
N ALA A 171 13.52 28.00 -42.96
CA ALA A 171 14.07 29.11 -43.72
C ALA A 171 14.84 28.60 -44.95
N ASP A 172 15.67 27.58 -44.83
CA ASP A 172 16.39 27.01 -45.97
C ASP A 172 15.45 26.32 -46.98
N ILE A 173 14.35 25.69 -46.54
CA ILE A 173 13.29 25.19 -47.44
C ILE A 173 12.67 26.34 -48.26
N VAL A 174 12.42 27.51 -47.65
CA VAL A 174 11.89 28.68 -48.39
C VAL A 174 12.95 29.30 -49.30
N ARG A 175 14.22 29.40 -48.87
CA ARG A 175 15.31 29.84 -49.76
C ARG A 175 15.41 28.95 -50.98
N LEU A 176 15.39 27.63 -50.78
CA LEU A 176 15.46 26.67 -51.87
C LEU A 176 14.24 26.77 -52.81
N GLN A 177 13.03 26.93 -52.27
CA GLN A 177 11.81 27.18 -53.07
C GLN A 177 11.92 28.47 -53.91
N LEU A 178 12.41 29.57 -53.31
CA LEU A 178 12.56 30.85 -54.01
C LEU A 178 13.68 30.78 -55.07
N LEU A 179 14.74 30.01 -54.83
CA LEU A 179 15.78 29.74 -55.82
C LEU A 179 15.24 28.91 -57.00
N HIS A 180 14.41 27.89 -56.75
CA HIS A 180 13.70 27.17 -57.82
C HIS A 180 12.81 28.13 -58.64
N GLN A 181 12.02 28.99 -57.99
CA GLN A 181 11.16 29.97 -58.65
C GLN A 181 11.94 31.08 -59.40
N LYS A 182 13.16 31.42 -58.97
CA LYS A 182 14.05 32.36 -59.68
C LYS A 182 14.61 31.70 -60.94
N VAL A 183 15.22 30.51 -60.81
CA VAL A 183 15.88 29.80 -61.92
C VAL A 183 14.87 29.33 -62.98
N ALA A 184 13.66 28.92 -62.60
CA ALA A 184 12.61 28.51 -63.55
C ALA A 184 12.03 29.66 -64.41
N ARG A 185 12.58 30.88 -64.28
CA ARG A 185 12.26 32.07 -65.08
C ARG A 185 13.50 32.66 -65.77
N MET A 186 14.59 31.91 -65.83
CA MET A 186 15.86 32.32 -66.43
C MET A 186 16.20 31.40 -67.60
N ASP A 187 16.15 31.93 -68.82
CA ASP A 187 16.53 31.18 -70.03
C ASP A 187 18.04 31.26 -70.32
N MET A 188 18.74 32.24 -69.72
CA MET A 188 20.18 32.48 -69.83
C MET A 188 20.70 33.06 -68.50
N ILE A 189 21.89 32.64 -68.05
CA ILE A 189 22.53 33.14 -66.81
C ILE A 189 24.00 33.45 -67.09
N SER A 190 24.41 34.68 -66.75
CA SER A 190 25.79 35.17 -66.91
C SER A 190 26.80 34.36 -66.07
N PRO A 191 28.09 34.30 -66.43
CA PRO A 191 29.08 33.51 -65.68
C PRO A 191 29.22 33.93 -64.20
N GLU A 192 29.07 35.22 -63.91
CA GLU A 192 29.18 35.79 -62.57
C GLU A 192 27.97 35.44 -61.70
N GLU A 193 26.75 35.59 -62.24
CA GLU A 193 25.54 35.12 -61.56
C GLU A 193 25.48 33.60 -61.43
N PHE A 194 26.05 32.85 -62.38
CA PHE A 194 26.17 31.40 -62.28
C PHE A 194 26.98 31.02 -61.03
N VAL A 195 28.17 31.60 -60.83
CA VAL A 195 29.00 31.33 -59.65
C VAL A 195 28.30 31.76 -58.35
N ALA A 196 27.62 32.92 -58.35
CA ALA A 196 26.88 33.39 -57.18
C ALA A 196 25.71 32.45 -56.80
N LEU A 197 24.87 32.08 -57.78
CA LEU A 197 23.75 31.16 -57.59
C LEU A 197 24.23 29.74 -57.25
N TRP A 198 25.28 29.25 -57.89
CA TRP A 198 25.87 27.94 -57.61
C TRP A 198 26.28 27.82 -56.14
N ASN A 199 27.03 28.79 -55.64
CA ASN A 199 27.47 28.80 -54.25
C ASN A 199 26.30 28.96 -53.27
N GLN A 200 25.35 29.86 -53.55
CA GLN A 200 24.15 30.05 -52.71
C GLN A 200 23.30 28.77 -52.63
N ILE A 201 23.12 28.06 -53.74
CA ILE A 201 22.42 26.78 -53.78
C ILE A 201 23.24 25.70 -53.04
N LYS A 202 24.54 25.57 -53.33
CA LYS A 202 25.44 24.59 -52.70
C LYS A 202 25.45 24.72 -51.18
N GLU A 203 25.48 25.94 -50.64
CA GLU A 203 25.42 26.21 -49.19
C GLU A 203 24.12 25.70 -48.56
N VAL A 204 22.97 26.07 -49.14
CA VAL A 204 21.63 25.65 -48.69
C VAL A 204 21.47 24.11 -48.80
N LEU A 205 21.96 23.50 -49.87
CA LEU A 205 21.93 22.04 -50.06
C LEU A 205 22.82 21.30 -49.06
N VAL A 206 23.98 21.84 -48.69
CA VAL A 206 24.86 21.26 -47.65
C VAL A 206 24.20 21.32 -46.27
N ARG A 207 23.42 22.37 -45.96
CA ARG A 207 22.65 22.46 -44.71
C ARG A 207 21.43 21.52 -44.68
N LEU A 208 20.67 21.42 -45.77
CA LEU A 208 19.46 20.57 -45.83
C LEU A 208 19.76 19.08 -46.02
N GLY A 209 20.71 18.72 -46.89
CA GLY A 209 20.93 17.33 -47.34
C GLY A 209 21.92 16.51 -46.52
N GLY A 210 22.63 17.12 -45.55
CA GLY A 210 23.62 16.44 -44.72
C GLY A 210 24.82 15.88 -45.50
N PRO A 211 25.66 15.02 -44.88
CA PRO A 211 26.86 14.47 -45.54
C PRO A 211 26.64 13.80 -46.91
N PRO A 212 25.57 13.01 -47.17
CA PRO A 212 25.35 12.34 -48.46
C PRO A 212 25.21 13.29 -49.66
N ILE A 213 24.84 14.56 -49.45
CA ILE A 213 24.73 15.53 -50.54
C ILE A 213 26.08 15.83 -51.18
N ARG A 214 27.18 15.76 -50.42
CA ARG A 214 28.53 16.13 -50.89
C ARG A 214 29.02 15.24 -52.03
N VAL A 215 28.62 13.97 -52.04
CA VAL A 215 28.96 13.02 -53.11
C VAL A 215 28.22 13.36 -54.41
N ARG A 216 26.94 13.76 -54.34
CA ARG A 216 26.18 14.25 -55.50
C ARG A 216 26.74 15.57 -56.03
N LEU A 217 27.04 16.53 -55.15
CA LEU A 217 27.64 17.80 -55.53
C LEU A 217 28.95 17.58 -56.28
N HIS A 218 29.86 16.76 -55.75
CA HIS A 218 31.13 16.41 -56.40
C HIS A 218 30.92 15.72 -57.77
N ARG A 219 29.90 14.88 -57.93
CA ARG A 219 29.56 14.31 -59.25
C ARG A 219 29.17 15.42 -60.23
N ILE A 220 28.17 16.23 -59.89
CA ILE A 220 27.60 17.26 -60.79
C ILE A 220 28.65 18.33 -61.15
N GLU A 221 29.60 18.62 -60.26
CA GLU A 221 30.69 19.57 -60.51
C GLU A 221 31.70 19.07 -61.56
N HIS A 222 31.92 17.76 -61.67
CA HIS A 222 32.92 17.16 -62.57
C HIS A 222 32.34 16.45 -63.81
N GLU A 223 31.04 16.16 -63.83
CA GLU A 223 30.37 15.44 -64.92
C GLU A 223 29.89 16.40 -66.04
N MET A 224 29.99 15.96 -67.30
CA MET A 224 29.60 16.74 -68.48
C MET A 224 28.20 16.32 -68.98
N ILE A 225 27.38 17.30 -69.32
CA ILE A 225 25.97 17.12 -69.67
C ILE A 225 25.75 17.39 -71.17
N THR A 226 25.21 16.41 -71.90
CA THR A 226 24.96 16.53 -73.35
C THR A 226 23.82 17.50 -73.65
N THR A 227 23.84 18.15 -74.82
CA THR A 227 22.88 19.20 -75.21
C THR A 227 21.42 18.74 -75.18
N GLU A 228 21.17 17.46 -75.45
CA GLU A 228 19.84 16.84 -75.36
C GLU A 228 19.33 16.77 -73.91
N LEU A 229 20.19 16.35 -72.98
CA LEU A 229 19.89 16.33 -71.54
C LEU A 229 19.77 17.75 -70.96
N GLN A 230 20.56 18.72 -71.44
CA GLN A 230 20.42 20.13 -71.06
C GLN A 230 19.00 20.63 -71.34
N ASN A 231 18.54 20.50 -72.59
CA ASN A 231 17.19 20.92 -73.00
C ASN A 231 16.09 20.14 -72.26
N HIS A 232 16.27 18.82 -72.06
CA HIS A 232 15.32 18.01 -71.31
C HIS A 232 15.14 18.48 -69.86
N TYR A 233 16.23 18.70 -69.12
CA TYR A 233 16.15 19.15 -67.73
C TYR A 233 15.59 20.57 -67.60
N VAL A 234 15.98 21.51 -68.48
CA VAL A 234 15.46 22.89 -68.47
C VAL A 234 13.95 22.88 -68.70
N ASN A 235 13.46 22.19 -69.74
CA ASN A 235 12.03 22.11 -70.03
C ASN A 235 11.24 21.46 -68.88
N LEU A 236 11.72 20.33 -68.35
CA LEU A 236 11.07 19.61 -67.23
C LEU A 236 11.02 20.45 -65.94
N PHE A 237 12.04 21.28 -65.69
CA PHE A 237 12.09 22.18 -64.54
C PHE A 237 11.16 23.39 -64.71
N GLN A 238 11.11 23.96 -65.91
CA GLN A 238 10.16 25.02 -66.26
C GLN A 238 8.71 24.51 -66.14
N GLU A 239 8.39 23.30 -66.64
CA GLU A 239 7.06 22.66 -66.43
C GLU A 239 6.67 22.55 -64.95
N GLN A 240 7.61 22.20 -64.06
CA GLN A 240 7.34 22.07 -62.62
C GLN A 240 7.18 23.43 -61.92
N TRP A 241 7.95 24.45 -62.29
CA TRP A 241 8.13 25.65 -61.46
C TRP A 241 7.70 26.99 -62.09
N ALA A 242 7.58 27.11 -63.42
CA ALA A 242 7.26 28.37 -64.09
C ALA A 242 5.88 28.95 -63.70
N ASP A 243 4.89 28.08 -63.49
CA ASP A 243 3.45 28.41 -63.35
C ASP A 243 3.09 29.25 -62.09
N GLY A 244 4.07 29.63 -61.26
CA GLY A 244 3.98 30.76 -60.32
C GLY A 244 3.01 30.68 -59.14
N ARG A 245 2.12 29.67 -59.10
CA ARG A 245 1.07 29.54 -58.06
C ARG A 245 1.69 29.40 -56.66
N LYS A 246 1.14 30.15 -55.68
CA LYS A 246 1.56 30.10 -54.27
C LYS A 246 1.26 28.72 -53.67
N LEU A 247 2.24 28.15 -52.95
CA LEU A 247 2.15 26.79 -52.42
C LEU A 247 1.27 26.65 -51.17
N VAL A 248 1.01 27.74 -50.43
CA VAL A 248 0.12 27.77 -49.26
C VAL A 248 -0.60 29.13 -49.19
N MET A 249 -1.88 29.14 -48.80
CA MET A 249 -2.63 30.37 -48.48
C MET A 249 -2.63 30.68 -46.98
N THR A 250 -2.38 31.94 -46.61
CA THR A 250 -2.59 32.45 -45.24
C THR A 250 -3.95 33.13 -45.09
N PRO A 251 -4.65 33.01 -43.94
CA PRO A 251 -5.96 33.64 -43.75
C PRO A 251 -5.90 35.17 -43.64
N LYS A 252 -6.86 35.88 -44.24
CA LYS A 252 -7.04 37.33 -44.07
C LYS A 252 -7.90 37.65 -42.83
N SER A 253 -7.70 38.85 -42.28
CA SER A 253 -8.34 39.34 -41.05
C SER A 253 -9.75 39.91 -41.26
N THR A 254 -10.58 39.76 -40.22
CA THR A 254 -11.74 40.60 -39.85
C THR A 254 -12.80 40.94 -40.93
N GLY A 255 -13.97 40.30 -40.84
CA GLY A 255 -15.18 40.66 -41.59
C GLY A 255 -16.45 40.17 -40.89
N SER A 256 -17.33 41.09 -40.52
CA SER A 256 -18.51 40.90 -39.67
C SER A 256 -19.51 39.82 -40.12
N ARG A 257 -20.07 39.07 -39.16
CA ARG A 257 -21.35 38.36 -39.31
C ARG A 257 -22.27 38.70 -38.12
N LYS A 258 -23.47 39.23 -38.40
CA LYS A 258 -24.48 39.50 -37.36
C LYS A 258 -24.93 38.18 -36.71
N ARG A 259 -25.15 38.20 -35.40
CA ARG A 259 -25.74 37.06 -34.65
C ARG A 259 -27.20 36.85 -35.03
N GLY A 260 -27.60 35.58 -35.13
CA GLY A 260 -28.95 35.14 -34.84
C GLY A 260 -28.98 34.43 -33.48
N ARG A 261 -29.80 34.93 -32.54
CA ARG A 261 -30.06 34.43 -31.17
C ARG A 261 -28.92 34.53 -30.13
N SER A 262 -29.35 34.73 -28.88
CA SER A 262 -28.55 35.06 -27.69
C SER A 262 -28.14 33.81 -26.90
N MET A 263 -26.88 33.71 -26.45
CA MET A 263 -26.35 34.11 -25.11
C MET A 263 -26.88 33.31 -23.90
N LYS A 264 -25.96 32.64 -23.21
CA LYS A 264 -25.59 33.01 -21.83
C LYS A 264 -24.06 33.26 -21.79
N ASN A 265 -23.60 34.06 -20.83
CA ASN A 265 -22.32 34.78 -20.95
C ASN A 265 -21.11 34.02 -20.40
N LYS A 266 -20.00 34.06 -21.12
CA LYS A 266 -18.64 34.27 -20.55
C LYS A 266 -18.07 35.54 -21.17
N LYS A 267 -17.29 36.30 -20.40
CA LYS A 267 -16.63 37.54 -20.85
C LYS A 267 -15.47 37.22 -21.80
N GLU A 268 -15.07 38.16 -22.64
CA GLU A 268 -13.77 38.11 -23.31
C GLU A 268 -12.68 38.29 -22.26
N GLU A 269 -11.90 37.23 -22.01
CA GLU A 269 -10.78 37.27 -21.07
C GLU A 269 -9.51 37.66 -21.83
N ASN A 270 -9.09 38.91 -21.65
CA ASN A 270 -7.81 39.40 -22.18
C ASN A 270 -6.64 38.64 -21.51
N GLY A 271 -5.86 37.93 -22.32
CA GLY A 271 -4.70 37.15 -21.88
C GLY A 271 -4.88 35.64 -21.98
N ILE A 272 -3.95 34.92 -21.36
CA ILE A 272 -3.92 33.45 -21.29
C ILE A 272 -5.20 32.91 -20.63
N PRO A 273 -5.81 31.81 -21.13
CA PRO A 273 -6.96 31.16 -20.51
C PRO A 273 -6.74 30.87 -19.02
N LYS A 274 -7.78 30.98 -18.19
CA LYS A 274 -7.65 30.73 -16.74
C LYS A 274 -7.19 29.31 -16.44
N GLU A 275 -7.58 28.32 -17.23
CA GLU A 275 -7.11 26.95 -17.15
C GLU A 275 -5.58 26.89 -17.29
N ASP A 276 -5.03 27.54 -18.32
CA ASP A 276 -3.59 27.62 -18.58
C ASP A 276 -2.84 28.48 -17.53
N LYS A 277 -3.47 29.53 -16.98
CA LYS A 277 -2.92 30.29 -15.84
C LYS A 277 -2.84 29.43 -14.57
N ALA A 278 -3.85 28.61 -14.28
CA ALA A 278 -3.83 27.69 -13.15
C ALA A 278 -2.74 26.60 -13.32
N VAL A 279 -2.51 26.11 -14.55
CA VAL A 279 -1.38 25.20 -14.85
C VAL A 279 -0.03 25.91 -14.67
N LEU A 280 0.12 27.14 -15.16
CA LEU A 280 1.34 27.95 -15.00
C LEU A 280 1.68 28.18 -13.52
N LEU A 281 0.68 28.47 -12.68
CA LEU A 281 0.85 28.60 -11.23
C LEU A 281 1.23 27.26 -10.58
N LYS A 282 0.54 26.15 -10.90
CA LYS A 282 0.87 24.81 -10.36
C LYS A 282 2.24 24.29 -10.81
N THR A 283 2.79 24.81 -11.90
CA THR A 283 4.11 24.41 -12.45
C THR A 283 5.21 25.46 -12.21
N TYR A 284 4.92 26.57 -11.55
CA TYR A 284 5.81 27.73 -11.36
C TYR A 284 7.21 27.36 -10.88
N ARG A 285 7.32 26.66 -9.73
CA ARG A 285 8.61 26.18 -9.19
C ARG A 285 9.36 25.28 -10.18
N MET A 286 8.65 24.39 -10.87
CA MET A 286 9.28 23.50 -11.85
C MET A 286 9.97 24.27 -12.98
N PHE A 287 9.37 25.37 -13.44
CA PHE A 287 10.03 26.26 -14.41
C PHE A 287 11.20 27.03 -13.78
N VAL A 288 11.02 27.67 -12.62
CA VAL A 288 12.07 28.47 -11.95
C VAL A 288 13.31 27.64 -11.58
N ASP A 289 13.11 26.41 -11.12
CA ASP A 289 14.20 25.58 -10.56
C ASP A 289 14.93 24.75 -11.64
N ASN A 290 14.30 24.49 -12.81
CA ASN A 290 14.82 23.52 -13.80
C ASN A 290 15.06 24.09 -15.20
N VAL A 291 14.64 25.32 -15.51
CA VAL A 291 14.79 25.93 -16.84
C VAL A 291 15.76 27.11 -16.77
N GLN A 292 16.69 27.17 -17.73
CA GLN A 292 17.55 28.35 -17.91
C GLN A 292 16.82 29.39 -18.79
N ALA A 293 16.85 30.65 -18.39
CA ALA A 293 16.13 31.74 -19.05
C ALA A 293 16.57 31.92 -20.52
N GLU A 294 17.86 31.75 -20.78
CA GLU A 294 18.49 31.95 -22.09
C GLU A 294 17.89 31.02 -23.15
N ASP A 295 17.59 29.77 -22.78
CA ASP A 295 17.02 28.74 -23.66
C ASP A 295 15.60 29.06 -24.15
N ILE A 296 14.88 29.93 -23.44
CA ILE A 296 13.47 30.26 -23.72
C ILE A 296 13.27 31.70 -24.19
N LEU A 297 14.16 32.63 -23.81
CA LEU A 297 14.09 34.06 -24.16
C LEU A 297 14.01 34.30 -25.68
N ASP A 298 14.79 33.58 -26.49
CA ASP A 298 14.74 33.66 -27.95
C ASP A 298 13.33 33.35 -28.50
N ARG A 299 12.78 32.22 -28.06
CA ARG A 299 11.48 31.72 -28.53
C ARG A 299 10.31 32.55 -28.02
N LEU A 300 10.40 33.08 -26.80
CA LEU A 300 9.37 33.97 -26.24
C LEU A 300 9.37 35.35 -26.93
N GLN A 301 10.54 35.89 -27.28
CA GLN A 301 10.64 37.12 -28.08
C GLN A 301 10.15 36.91 -29.52
N GLN A 302 10.50 35.80 -30.18
CA GLN A 302 10.03 35.45 -31.52
C GLN A 302 8.49 35.35 -31.58
N ASN A 303 7.86 34.85 -30.52
CA ASN A 303 6.39 34.79 -30.37
C ASN A 303 5.76 36.10 -29.85
N GLN A 304 6.51 37.21 -29.78
CA GLN A 304 6.07 38.52 -29.27
C GLN A 304 5.54 38.53 -27.83
N VAL A 305 5.88 37.51 -27.02
CA VAL A 305 5.49 37.40 -25.60
C VAL A 305 6.39 38.25 -24.70
N LEU A 306 7.59 38.59 -25.17
CA LEU A 306 8.53 39.52 -24.53
C LEU A 306 9.03 40.53 -25.57
N LYS A 307 9.17 41.81 -25.19
CA LYS A 307 9.77 42.84 -26.05
C LYS A 307 11.30 42.78 -26.00
N PHE A 308 11.95 43.33 -27.04
CA PHE A 308 13.40 43.43 -27.13
C PHE A 308 14.04 44.16 -25.93
N SER A 309 13.41 45.22 -25.42
CA SER A 309 13.87 45.95 -24.23
C SER A 309 13.81 45.09 -22.95
N GLU A 310 12.74 44.30 -22.80
CA GLU A 310 12.51 43.44 -21.63
C GLU A 310 13.48 42.27 -21.59
N ARG A 311 13.97 41.79 -22.74
CA ARG A 311 15.07 40.82 -22.79
C ARG A 311 16.34 41.38 -22.16
N GLN A 312 16.72 42.61 -22.47
CA GLN A 312 17.94 43.22 -21.94
C GLN A 312 17.84 43.46 -20.43
N GLU A 313 16.68 43.90 -19.96
CA GLU A 313 16.30 43.97 -18.54
C GLU A 313 16.50 42.61 -17.84
N ILE A 314 15.90 41.53 -18.37
CA ILE A 314 16.02 40.18 -17.81
C ILE A 314 17.47 39.67 -17.83
N LEU A 315 18.23 39.89 -18.91
CA LEU A 315 19.61 39.42 -19.01
C LEU A 315 20.59 40.16 -18.07
N SER A 316 20.28 41.39 -17.67
CA SER A 316 21.09 42.17 -16.72
C SER A 316 21.06 41.63 -15.28
N ILE A 317 19.98 40.93 -14.89
CA ILE A 317 19.81 40.33 -13.57
C ILE A 317 20.74 39.13 -13.43
N SER A 318 21.41 38.94 -12.28
CA SER A 318 22.48 37.95 -12.15
C SER A 318 22.03 36.51 -11.86
N LYS A 319 20.85 36.28 -11.26
CA LYS A 319 20.37 34.92 -10.89
C LYS A 319 19.33 34.39 -11.87
N ASN A 320 19.53 33.19 -12.40
CA ASN A 320 18.57 32.53 -13.31
C ASN A 320 17.16 32.37 -12.70
N SER A 321 17.05 32.09 -11.40
CA SER A 321 15.76 31.98 -10.72
C SER A 321 14.97 33.30 -10.81
N GLU A 322 15.61 34.43 -10.55
CA GLU A 322 15.00 35.77 -10.65
C GLU A 322 14.66 36.12 -12.12
N ARG A 323 15.53 35.75 -13.08
CA ARG A 323 15.22 35.85 -14.53
C ARG A 323 13.94 35.08 -14.88
N MET A 324 13.85 33.82 -14.44
CA MET A 324 12.70 32.94 -14.71
C MET A 324 11.41 33.41 -14.04
N GLN A 325 11.48 33.94 -12.81
CA GLN A 325 10.31 34.51 -12.13
C GLN A 325 9.70 35.67 -12.92
N ILE A 326 10.53 36.61 -13.40
CA ILE A 326 10.09 37.76 -14.20
C ILE A 326 9.56 37.32 -15.57
N ILE A 327 10.18 36.32 -16.22
CA ILE A 327 9.64 35.73 -17.45
C ILE A 327 8.23 35.17 -17.21
N ILE A 328 8.02 34.38 -16.15
CA ILE A 328 6.73 33.78 -15.83
C ILE A 328 5.68 34.85 -15.46
N GLU A 329 6.07 35.91 -14.77
CA GLU A 329 5.19 37.04 -14.43
C GLU A 329 4.76 37.85 -15.66
N LYS A 330 5.71 38.19 -16.55
CA LYS A 330 5.40 38.83 -17.84
C LYS A 330 4.50 37.93 -18.72
N ILE A 331 4.70 36.61 -18.68
CA ILE A 331 3.78 35.64 -19.34
C ILE A 331 2.39 35.66 -18.68
N HIS A 332 2.30 35.59 -17.36
CA HIS A 332 1.02 35.57 -16.63
C HIS A 332 0.18 36.84 -16.86
N THR A 333 0.84 37.99 -16.98
CA THR A 333 0.23 39.31 -17.24
C THR A 333 0.03 39.61 -18.74
N THR A 334 0.58 38.80 -19.64
CA THR A 334 0.49 39.01 -21.09
C THR A 334 -0.94 38.90 -21.63
N LYS A 335 -1.32 39.86 -22.48
CA LYS A 335 -2.64 39.93 -23.15
C LYS A 335 -2.81 38.94 -24.32
N LEU A 336 -1.73 38.29 -24.77
CA LEU A 336 -1.75 37.26 -25.81
C LEU A 336 -2.26 35.93 -25.22
N SER A 337 -3.35 35.41 -25.75
CA SER A 337 -3.98 34.16 -25.30
C SER A 337 -3.11 32.90 -25.48
N PHE A 338 -2.07 32.97 -26.31
CA PHE A 338 -1.14 31.88 -26.58
C PHE A 338 0.17 31.95 -25.77
N GLY A 339 0.34 32.90 -24.84
CA GLY A 339 1.59 33.08 -24.10
C GLY A 339 2.09 31.82 -23.36
N PHE A 340 1.18 31.10 -22.69
CA PHE A 340 1.51 29.82 -22.03
C PHE A 340 1.90 28.72 -23.03
N LYS A 341 1.28 28.69 -24.22
CA LYS A 341 1.65 27.75 -25.28
C LYS A 341 3.06 28.03 -25.79
N ALA A 342 3.44 29.30 -25.99
CA ALA A 342 4.79 29.68 -26.41
C ALA A 342 5.85 29.25 -25.38
N LEU A 343 5.57 29.37 -24.08
CA LEU A 343 6.42 28.83 -23.01
C LEU A 343 6.56 27.30 -23.12
N CYS A 344 5.44 26.58 -23.28
CA CYS A 344 5.47 25.12 -23.44
C CYS A 344 6.27 24.69 -24.68
N ASP A 345 6.02 25.29 -25.84
CA ASP A 345 6.72 24.96 -27.09
C ASP A 345 8.20 25.43 -27.09
N SER A 346 8.59 26.34 -26.18
CA SER A 346 10.01 26.64 -25.93
C SER A 346 10.72 25.51 -25.19
N ILE A 347 10.16 25.02 -24.07
CA ILE A 347 10.79 23.95 -23.28
C ILE A 347 10.69 22.56 -23.92
N LYS A 348 9.74 22.35 -24.84
CA LYS A 348 9.36 21.06 -25.46
C LYS A 348 10.51 20.15 -25.90
N PHE A 349 11.57 20.72 -26.46
CA PHE A 349 12.67 19.96 -27.05
C PHE A 349 13.82 19.76 -26.05
N LYS A 350 14.30 20.83 -25.39
CA LYS A 350 15.45 20.74 -24.46
C LYS A 350 15.07 20.12 -23.11
N TYR A 351 13.85 20.38 -22.62
CA TYR A 351 13.34 19.92 -21.32
C TYR A 351 12.14 18.98 -21.47
N LYS A 352 12.22 18.01 -22.39
CA LYS A 352 11.10 17.12 -22.75
C LYS A 352 10.40 16.48 -21.54
N LYS A 353 11.15 15.99 -20.54
CA LYS A 353 10.58 15.42 -19.29
C LYS A 353 9.70 16.43 -18.52
N LEU A 354 10.07 17.70 -18.50
CA LEU A 354 9.27 18.77 -17.88
C LEU A 354 8.03 19.07 -18.73
N TYR A 355 8.18 19.16 -20.06
CA TYR A 355 7.06 19.36 -20.99
C TYR A 355 5.98 18.27 -20.87
N ASP A 356 6.39 17.00 -20.79
CA ASP A 356 5.48 15.86 -20.67
C ASP A 356 4.68 15.94 -19.35
N VAL A 357 5.31 16.35 -18.23
CA VAL A 357 4.62 16.57 -16.94
C VAL A 357 3.70 17.79 -16.98
N VAL A 358 4.14 18.92 -17.55
CA VAL A 358 3.31 20.13 -17.71
C VAL A 358 2.08 19.82 -18.57
N MET A 359 2.22 19.03 -19.63
CA MET A 359 1.10 18.60 -20.49
C MET A 359 0.18 17.59 -19.81
N ALA A 360 0.69 16.72 -18.94
CA ALA A 360 -0.14 15.84 -18.12
C ALA A 360 -1.00 16.64 -17.11
N ILE A 361 -0.40 17.59 -16.40
CA ILE A 361 -1.11 18.51 -15.48
C ILE A 361 -2.15 19.33 -16.26
N ARG A 362 -1.79 19.87 -17.43
CA ARG A 362 -2.70 20.59 -18.32
C ARG A 362 -3.90 19.74 -18.75
N LYS A 363 -3.66 18.50 -19.19
CA LYS A 363 -4.72 17.57 -19.58
C LYS A 363 -5.70 17.31 -18.44
N GLU A 364 -5.20 17.18 -17.20
CA GLU A 364 -6.05 16.90 -16.04
C GLU A 364 -6.84 18.14 -15.58
N VAL A 365 -6.25 19.35 -15.62
CA VAL A 365 -6.97 20.62 -15.38
C VAL A 365 -8.06 20.86 -16.43
N TYR A 366 -7.82 20.59 -17.72
CA TYR A 366 -8.85 20.71 -18.75
C TYR A 366 -9.93 19.61 -18.66
N LYS A 367 -9.64 18.47 -18.03
CA LYS A 367 -10.56 17.33 -17.86
C LYS A 367 -11.49 17.47 -16.65
N HIS A 368 -11.00 18.04 -15.54
CA HIS A 368 -11.79 18.28 -14.31
C HIS A 368 -12.19 19.74 -14.10
N GLY A 369 -11.86 20.60 -15.08
CA GLY A 369 -12.08 22.04 -15.01
C GLY A 369 -11.09 22.75 -14.09
N ILE A 370 -11.24 24.07 -14.01
CA ILE A 370 -10.50 24.88 -13.03
C ILE A 370 -11.07 24.60 -11.64
N LYS A 371 -10.53 23.57 -11.01
CA LYS A 371 -10.41 23.57 -9.55
C LYS A 371 -9.51 24.74 -9.17
N ASP A 372 -10.14 25.90 -8.95
CA ASP A 372 -9.57 27.09 -8.30
C ASP A 372 -9.27 26.82 -6.80
N THR A 373 -9.67 25.64 -6.30
CA THR A 373 -8.94 25.04 -5.19
C THR A 373 -7.47 24.89 -5.60
N VAL A 374 -6.63 25.61 -4.86
CA VAL A 374 -5.30 25.13 -4.48
C VAL A 374 -5.39 23.62 -4.25
N ASP A 375 -4.38 22.85 -4.64
CA ASP A 375 -4.38 21.41 -4.34
C ASP A 375 -4.17 21.24 -2.82
N VAL A 376 -5.25 21.40 -2.04
CA VAL A 376 -5.21 21.43 -0.57
C VAL A 376 -4.70 20.09 -0.05
N VAL A 377 -5.16 18.99 -0.65
CA VAL A 377 -4.65 17.65 -0.35
C VAL A 377 -3.16 17.55 -0.68
N GLY A 378 -2.72 18.01 -1.85
CA GLY A 378 -1.31 18.03 -2.23
C GLY A 378 -0.42 18.92 -1.36
N VAL A 379 -0.89 20.10 -0.95
CA VAL A 379 -0.19 21.03 -0.05
C VAL A 379 -0.11 20.47 1.36
N CYS A 380 -1.19 19.89 1.89
CA CYS A 380 -1.19 19.19 3.16
C CYS A 380 -0.24 17.99 3.12
N ARG A 381 -0.31 17.13 2.09
CA ARG A 381 0.61 16.00 1.89
C ARG A 381 2.07 16.45 1.85
N ASP A 382 2.40 17.45 1.02
CA ASP A 382 3.78 17.87 0.83
C ASP A 382 4.33 18.63 2.05
N SER A 383 3.45 19.17 2.91
CA SER A 383 3.78 19.67 4.26
C SER A 383 4.01 18.51 5.24
N LEU A 384 3.08 17.55 5.34
CA LEU A 384 3.20 16.32 6.15
C LEU A 384 4.48 15.53 5.82
N TYR A 385 4.85 15.46 4.53
CA TYR A 385 6.11 14.88 4.06
C TYR A 385 7.35 15.59 4.61
N GLN A 386 7.27 16.89 4.90
CA GLN A 386 8.36 17.65 5.53
C GLN A 386 8.31 17.48 7.05
N THR A 387 7.16 17.68 7.68
CA THR A 387 6.94 17.48 9.13
C THR A 387 7.40 16.10 9.58
N TYR A 388 6.94 15.02 8.94
CA TYR A 388 7.31 13.65 9.32
C TYR A 388 8.74 13.27 8.95
N LYS A 389 9.33 13.86 7.92
CA LYS A 389 10.77 13.69 7.66
C LYS A 389 11.60 14.30 8.78
N ALA A 390 11.27 15.49 9.26
CA ALA A 390 11.98 16.13 10.38
C ALA A 390 11.73 15.38 11.69
N MET A 391 10.45 15.19 12.05
CA MET A 391 9.98 14.58 13.31
C MET A 391 10.53 13.16 13.53
N PHE A 392 10.73 12.39 12.46
CA PHE A 392 11.24 11.02 12.53
C PHE A 392 12.61 10.85 11.84
N ALA A 393 13.39 11.93 11.63
CA ALA A 393 14.77 11.81 11.14
C ALA A 393 15.73 11.21 12.18
N LYS A 394 15.48 11.51 13.47
CA LYS A 394 16.33 11.14 14.61
C LYS A 394 15.47 10.75 15.81
N CYS A 395 16.00 9.86 16.65
CA CYS A 395 15.47 9.50 17.96
C CYS A 395 16.63 9.23 18.93
N HIS A 396 16.31 9.21 20.23
CA HIS A 396 17.26 8.94 21.33
C HIS A 396 16.78 7.68 22.08
N PRO A 397 17.00 6.48 21.50
CA PRO A 397 16.38 5.24 22.00
C PRO A 397 17.01 4.72 23.29
N PHE A 398 18.22 5.18 23.63
CA PHE A 398 18.97 4.78 24.80
C PHE A 398 18.80 5.88 25.87
N THR A 399 17.81 5.72 26.75
CA THR A 399 17.41 6.74 27.75
C THR A 399 18.45 7.01 28.85
N TRP A 400 19.53 6.23 28.88
CA TRP A 400 20.71 6.44 29.73
C TRP A 400 21.90 7.09 28.98
N ALA A 401 21.79 7.28 27.66
CA ALA A 401 22.87 7.71 26.77
C ALA A 401 22.37 8.78 25.77
N ASP A 402 21.91 9.91 26.31
CA ASP A 402 21.32 11.07 25.60
C ASP A 402 22.19 11.61 24.45
N ASN A 403 23.50 11.38 24.53
CA ASN A 403 24.48 11.77 23.52
C ASN A 403 24.43 10.91 22.24
N ILE A 404 23.69 9.79 22.21
CA ILE A 404 23.57 8.89 21.07
C ILE A 404 22.26 9.14 20.31
N SER A 405 22.32 10.05 19.33
CA SER A 405 21.22 10.35 18.41
C SER A 405 21.26 9.44 17.18
N VAL A 406 20.18 8.70 16.93
CA VAL A 406 20.11 7.61 15.95
C VAL A 406 19.00 7.88 14.92
N ASN A 407 19.18 7.51 13.65
CA ASN A 407 18.05 7.51 12.70
C ASN A 407 17.16 6.29 12.98
N ILE A 408 15.85 6.51 13.12
CA ILE A 408 14.88 5.44 13.40
C ILE A 408 14.96 4.28 12.37
N ARG A 409 15.42 4.53 11.13
CA ARG A 409 15.66 3.50 10.10
C ARG A 409 16.77 2.52 10.45
N ASP A 410 17.85 3.03 11.02
CA ASP A 410 19.05 2.26 11.32
C ASP A 410 18.80 1.41 12.59
N LEU A 411 18.00 1.98 13.51
CA LEU A 411 17.49 1.33 14.71
C LEU A 411 16.41 0.27 14.40
N TYR A 412 15.52 0.51 13.44
CA TYR A 412 14.32 -0.30 13.25
C TYR A 412 14.64 -1.71 12.77
N THR A 413 14.53 -2.65 13.71
CA THR A 413 14.51 -4.08 13.43
C THR A 413 13.08 -4.51 13.05
N PRO A 414 12.87 -5.31 11.98
CA PRO A 414 11.54 -5.75 11.57
C PRO A 414 10.79 -6.56 12.64
N LEU A 415 9.53 -6.17 12.86
CA LEU A 415 8.56 -6.84 13.72
C LEU A 415 7.71 -7.86 12.96
N ASP A 416 7.32 -8.93 13.63
CA ASP A 416 6.44 -9.97 13.13
C ASP A 416 4.96 -9.57 13.34
N ILE A 417 4.31 -9.15 12.26
CA ILE A 417 2.89 -8.76 12.26
C ILE A 417 2.06 -9.87 11.61
N LEU A 418 1.04 -10.38 12.31
CA LEU A 418 0.11 -11.39 11.80
C LEU A 418 -1.25 -10.79 11.47
N ASP A 419 -1.87 -11.23 10.36
CA ASP A 419 -3.28 -10.92 10.05
C ASP A 419 -4.27 -11.75 10.89
N SER A 420 -5.56 -11.45 10.77
CA SER A 420 -6.64 -12.20 11.46
C SER A 420 -6.82 -13.66 11.00
N ASN A 421 -5.99 -14.14 10.07
CA ASN A 421 -5.92 -15.52 9.58
C ASN A 421 -4.58 -16.19 9.94
N GLY A 422 -3.74 -15.55 10.77
CA GLY A 422 -2.43 -16.06 11.20
C GLY A 422 -1.31 -15.90 10.17
N ARG A 423 -1.50 -15.07 9.13
CA ARG A 423 -0.51 -14.86 8.07
C ARG A 423 0.45 -13.75 8.45
N LYS A 424 1.75 -14.03 8.42
CA LYS A 424 2.80 -13.01 8.54
C LYS A 424 2.70 -12.03 7.37
N LEU A 425 2.55 -10.74 7.68
CA LEU A 425 2.50 -9.65 6.72
C LEU A 425 3.89 -9.03 6.54
N HIS A 426 4.19 -8.58 5.32
CA HIS A 426 5.29 -7.65 5.09
C HIS A 426 4.81 -6.21 5.34
N LEU A 427 5.71 -5.31 5.75
CA LEU A 427 5.34 -3.96 6.15
C LEU A 427 4.75 -3.12 4.99
N SER A 428 5.07 -3.46 3.72
CA SER A 428 4.44 -2.86 2.53
C SER A 428 2.96 -3.22 2.35
N ASP A 429 2.50 -4.34 2.93
CA ASP A 429 1.13 -4.86 2.83
C ASP A 429 0.26 -4.47 4.04
N ILE A 430 0.75 -3.63 4.96
CA ILE A 430 0.01 -3.29 6.20
C ILE A 430 -1.25 -2.44 5.94
N PHE A 431 -1.27 -1.68 4.83
CA PHE A 431 -2.44 -0.91 4.44
C PHE A 431 -3.38 -1.75 3.54
N PRO A 432 -4.71 -1.69 3.76
CA PRO A 432 -5.69 -2.25 2.82
C PRO A 432 -5.79 -1.41 1.54
N PRO A 433 -6.55 -1.85 0.52
CA PRO A 433 -6.97 -0.96 -0.57
C PRO A 433 -7.87 0.18 -0.06
N PRO A 434 -7.74 1.41 -0.60
CA PRO A 434 -8.62 2.54 -0.32
C PRO A 434 -10.11 2.22 -0.59
N CYS A 435 -11.00 2.71 0.27
CA CYS A 435 -12.43 2.43 0.18
C CYS A 435 -13.19 3.55 -0.54
N THR A 436 -13.56 3.34 -1.80
CA THR A 436 -14.31 4.35 -2.59
C THR A 436 -15.82 4.35 -2.34
N ASN A 437 -16.37 3.24 -1.80
CA ASN A 437 -17.81 3.02 -1.64
C ASN A 437 -18.11 2.47 -0.24
N GLY A 438 -18.93 3.15 0.55
CA GLY A 438 -19.25 2.74 1.92
C GLY A 438 -18.23 3.21 2.95
N LYS A 439 -18.05 2.44 4.03
CA LYS A 439 -17.14 2.76 5.14
C LYS A 439 -15.74 2.16 4.92
N GLY A 440 -14.70 2.91 5.24
CA GLY A 440 -13.30 2.46 5.21
C GLY A 440 -12.95 1.56 6.40
N GLN A 441 -11.94 0.70 6.23
CA GLN A 441 -11.65 -0.33 7.23
C GLN A 441 -11.20 0.28 8.58
N ARG A 442 -11.81 -0.21 9.66
CA ARG A 442 -11.41 0.04 11.05
C ARG A 442 -10.61 -1.16 11.55
N ILE A 443 -9.30 -1.01 11.59
CA ILE A 443 -8.33 -2.05 11.90
C ILE A 443 -7.81 -1.85 13.32
N VAL A 444 -7.72 -2.92 14.12
CA VAL A 444 -7.04 -2.86 15.43
C VAL A 444 -5.67 -3.51 15.32
N LEU A 445 -4.63 -2.79 15.73
CA LEU A 445 -3.26 -3.30 15.89
C LEU A 445 -3.03 -3.68 17.36
N GLU A 446 -3.27 -4.94 17.67
CA GLU A 446 -3.13 -5.50 19.02
C GLU A 446 -1.68 -5.94 19.26
N GLY A 447 -1.13 -5.55 20.40
CA GLY A 447 0.16 -6.06 20.87
C GLY A 447 0.39 -5.67 22.33
N ALA A 448 1.14 -6.48 23.07
CA ALA A 448 1.39 -6.25 24.50
C ALA A 448 2.05 -4.88 24.79
N GLY A 449 2.15 -4.51 26.07
CA GLY A 449 3.12 -3.50 26.51
C GLY A 449 4.52 -3.84 25.99
N GLY A 450 5.33 -2.82 25.66
CA GLY A 450 6.71 -3.04 25.19
C GLY A 450 6.90 -3.65 23.79
N SER A 451 5.85 -4.20 23.15
CA SER A 451 5.93 -4.93 21.87
C SER A 451 6.36 -4.11 20.63
N GLY A 452 6.56 -2.80 20.76
CA GLY A 452 7.02 -1.95 19.66
C GLY A 452 5.92 -1.31 18.79
N LYS A 453 4.66 -1.24 19.25
CA LYS A 453 3.57 -0.58 18.50
C LYS A 453 3.89 0.86 18.08
N SER A 454 4.41 1.68 18.99
CA SER A 454 4.72 3.08 18.72
C SER A 454 5.89 3.28 17.74
N ILE A 455 6.96 2.47 17.86
CA ILE A 455 8.08 2.52 16.89
C ILE A 455 7.66 1.99 15.51
N LEU A 456 6.70 1.06 15.45
CA LEU A 456 6.05 0.64 14.21
C LEU A 456 5.23 1.77 13.57
N CYS A 457 4.36 2.45 14.32
CA CYS A 457 3.60 3.61 13.83
C CYS A 457 4.51 4.75 13.33
N ALA A 458 5.57 5.05 14.08
CA ALA A 458 6.60 6.02 13.68
C ALA A 458 7.34 5.59 12.40
N MET A 459 7.74 4.32 12.28
CA MET A 459 8.43 3.80 11.09
C MET A 459 7.53 3.80 9.86
N ILE A 460 6.25 3.40 9.98
CA ILE A 460 5.26 3.49 8.89
C ILE A 460 5.13 4.94 8.40
N THR A 461 4.99 5.87 9.34
CA THR A 461 4.87 7.32 9.07
C THR A 461 6.09 7.87 8.34
N GLN A 462 7.31 7.51 8.79
CA GLN A 462 8.56 7.96 8.18
C GLN A 462 8.86 7.28 6.83
N LEU A 463 8.42 6.04 6.63
CA LEU A 463 8.46 5.34 5.34
C LEU A 463 7.52 6.01 4.34
N TRP A 464 6.26 6.28 4.71
CA TRP A 464 5.28 6.98 3.88
C TRP A 464 5.76 8.36 3.44
N ALA A 465 6.33 9.13 4.38
CA ALA A 465 6.86 10.46 4.10
C ALA A 465 8.08 10.48 3.15
N SER A 466 8.83 9.38 3.10
CA SER A 466 10.12 9.29 2.38
C SER A 466 10.06 8.53 1.06
N HIS A 467 9.20 7.52 0.96
CA HIS A 467 9.16 6.59 -0.17
C HIS A 467 7.73 6.49 -0.73
N LYS A 468 7.44 7.29 -1.76
CA LYS A 468 6.10 7.43 -2.37
C LYS A 468 5.46 6.12 -2.86
N ASN A 469 6.23 5.05 -3.04
CA ASN A 469 5.78 3.73 -3.52
C ASN A 469 6.26 2.56 -2.63
N TYR A 470 6.51 2.78 -1.32
CA TYR A 470 6.90 1.68 -0.43
C TYR A 470 5.73 0.74 -0.11
N PHE A 471 4.53 1.30 0.08
CA PHE A 471 3.33 0.54 0.36
C PHE A 471 2.67 0.08 -0.94
N LYS A 472 2.05 -1.10 -0.90
CA LYS A 472 1.31 -1.68 -2.03
C LYS A 472 0.06 -0.89 -2.40
N TYR A 473 -0.54 -0.23 -1.41
CA TYR A 473 -1.65 0.67 -1.56
C TYR A 473 -1.24 2.04 -1.02
N ASN A 474 -1.25 3.04 -1.91
CA ASN A 474 -0.84 4.40 -1.59
C ASN A 474 -2.04 5.24 -1.16
N TYR A 475 -1.84 6.01 -0.09
CA TYR A 475 -2.78 7.00 0.44
C TYR A 475 -2.15 8.39 0.31
N ASN A 476 -2.89 9.39 -0.18
CA ASN A 476 -2.37 10.74 -0.38
C ASN A 476 -2.19 11.49 0.94
N ILE A 477 -2.89 11.09 2.01
CA ILE A 477 -2.74 11.66 3.35
C ILE A 477 -2.57 10.51 4.35
N LEU A 478 -1.55 10.63 5.20
CA LEU A 478 -1.40 9.85 6.42
C LEU A 478 -1.49 10.79 7.61
N ILE A 479 -2.35 10.49 8.58
CA ILE A 479 -2.52 11.24 9.82
C ILE A 479 -2.09 10.34 10.98
N HIS A 480 -0.88 10.55 11.51
CA HIS A 480 -0.39 9.89 12.71
C HIS A 480 -0.74 10.72 13.96
N VAL A 481 -1.41 10.09 14.92
CA VAL A 481 -1.87 10.70 16.18
C VAL A 481 -1.52 9.80 17.37
N ASP A 482 -0.77 10.34 18.33
CA ASP A 482 -0.48 9.69 19.60
C ASP A 482 -1.43 10.23 20.68
N ILE A 483 -2.50 9.48 20.97
CA ILE A 483 -3.61 9.94 21.84
C ILE A 483 -3.13 10.35 23.22
N ALA A 484 -2.16 9.63 23.77
CA ALA A 484 -1.60 9.86 25.11
C ALA A 484 -0.92 11.24 25.27
N THR A 485 -0.81 12.02 24.19
CA THR A 485 -0.23 13.36 24.18
C THR A 485 -1.26 14.48 23.95
N ILE A 486 -2.53 14.17 23.66
CA ILE A 486 -3.57 15.19 23.37
C ILE A 486 -4.24 15.63 24.66
N ASN A 487 -4.17 16.94 24.92
CA ASN A 487 -4.86 17.61 26.03
C ASN A 487 -5.82 18.66 25.43
N GLY A 488 -7.13 18.46 25.55
CA GLY A 488 -8.15 19.40 25.03
C GLY A 488 -8.83 18.94 23.73
N ASP A 489 -9.09 19.88 22.83
CA ASP A 489 -9.85 19.62 21.60
C ASP A 489 -9.05 18.83 20.57
N PHE A 490 -9.59 17.67 20.17
CA PHE A 490 -8.91 16.72 19.28
C PHE A 490 -8.57 17.31 17.91
N LYS A 491 -9.53 18.01 17.28
CA LYS A 491 -9.35 18.60 15.94
C LYS A 491 -8.40 19.79 15.94
N THR A 492 -8.18 20.44 17.09
CA THR A 492 -7.26 21.57 17.27
C THR A 492 -5.86 21.08 17.55
N GLU A 493 -5.69 20.20 18.55
CA GLU A 493 -4.40 19.63 18.92
C GLU A 493 -3.76 18.86 17.77
N VAL A 494 -4.52 18.03 17.04
CA VAL A 494 -4.01 17.32 15.87
C VAL A 494 -3.55 18.30 14.78
N TYR A 495 -4.27 19.40 14.54
CA TYR A 495 -3.90 20.37 13.49
C TYR A 495 -2.55 21.07 13.78
N HIS A 496 -2.36 21.63 14.98
CA HIS A 496 -1.13 22.35 15.35
C HIS A 496 0.12 21.46 15.45
N ARG A 497 -0.04 20.12 15.47
CA ARG A 497 1.07 19.16 15.53
C ARG A 497 1.50 18.64 14.15
N LEU A 498 0.65 18.79 13.14
CA LEU A 498 0.92 18.37 11.76
C LEU A 498 1.51 19.51 10.92
N PHE A 499 1.13 20.74 11.25
CA PHE A 499 1.42 21.95 10.47
C PHE A 499 1.96 23.08 11.38
N PRO A 500 2.89 23.91 10.88
CA PRO A 500 3.38 25.08 11.62
C PRO A 500 2.31 26.18 11.72
N ASP A 501 2.47 27.12 12.66
CA ASP A 501 1.48 28.18 12.91
C ASP A 501 1.32 29.18 11.75
N ASP A 502 2.27 29.25 10.82
CA ASP A 502 2.19 30.04 9.58
C ASP A 502 1.52 29.29 8.40
N PHE A 503 0.98 28.09 8.64
CA PHE A 503 0.41 27.27 7.59
C PHE A 503 -0.85 27.89 6.94
N LYS A 504 -0.91 27.81 5.61
CA LYS A 504 -1.78 28.65 4.78
C LYS A 504 -3.26 28.25 4.76
N ILE A 505 -3.61 27.09 5.29
CA ILE A 505 -4.96 26.49 5.23
C ILE A 505 -5.44 26.37 6.67
N LYS A 506 -6.52 27.07 7.04
CA LYS A 506 -6.97 27.07 8.43
C LYS A 506 -7.52 25.70 8.82
N GLN A 507 -7.44 25.39 10.12
CA GLN A 507 -7.96 24.17 10.74
C GLN A 507 -9.35 23.74 10.21
N LYS A 508 -10.32 24.66 10.10
CA LYS A 508 -11.68 24.34 9.61
C LYS A 508 -11.69 23.90 8.15
N ASP A 509 -10.90 24.58 7.31
CA ASP A 509 -10.77 24.31 5.87
C ASP A 509 -9.97 23.01 5.62
N PHE A 510 -9.04 22.68 6.52
CA PHE A 510 -8.34 21.40 6.54
C PHE A 510 -9.32 20.25 6.79
N TRP A 511 -10.08 20.28 7.90
CA TRP A 511 -10.96 19.16 8.25
C TRP A 511 -12.11 18.95 7.27
N SER A 512 -12.70 20.00 6.71
CA SER A 512 -13.72 19.86 5.65
C SER A 512 -13.12 19.21 4.39
N THR A 513 -11.92 19.61 3.98
CA THR A 513 -11.19 18.97 2.87
C THR A 513 -10.91 17.49 3.16
N MET A 514 -10.56 17.14 4.41
CA MET A 514 -10.34 15.75 4.81
C MET A 514 -11.64 14.91 4.76
N GLU A 515 -12.79 15.48 5.11
CA GLU A 515 -14.07 14.79 5.01
C GLU A 515 -14.49 14.56 3.54
N GLU A 516 -14.37 15.58 2.69
CA GLU A 516 -14.62 15.48 1.23
C GLU A 516 -13.75 14.42 0.53
N ASN A 517 -12.49 14.27 0.95
CA ASN A 517 -11.50 13.39 0.29
C ASN A 517 -11.17 12.16 1.16
N SER A 518 -12.07 11.76 2.04
CA SER A 518 -11.78 10.80 3.12
C SER A 518 -11.30 9.42 2.64
N HIS A 519 -11.62 8.97 1.42
CA HIS A 519 -11.08 7.73 0.84
C HIS A 519 -9.56 7.76 0.62
N GLU A 520 -8.94 8.93 0.49
CA GLU A 520 -7.48 9.05 0.31
C GLU A 520 -6.69 9.07 1.62
N ILE A 521 -7.37 8.94 2.76
CA ILE A 521 -6.80 9.10 4.11
C ILE A 521 -6.58 7.76 4.80
N VAL A 522 -5.37 7.57 5.33
CA VAL A 522 -5.09 6.57 6.38
C VAL A 522 -4.75 7.28 7.69
N MET A 523 -5.36 6.86 8.79
CA MET A 523 -5.13 7.41 10.12
C MET A 523 -4.50 6.35 11.02
N LEU A 524 -3.33 6.66 11.57
CA LEU A 524 -2.63 5.84 12.55
C LEU A 524 -2.90 6.44 13.93
N ILE A 525 -3.61 5.69 14.77
CA ILE A 525 -3.99 6.10 16.12
C ILE A 525 -3.18 5.26 17.10
N ASP A 526 -2.18 5.86 17.74
CA ASP A 526 -1.35 5.21 18.77
C ASP A 526 -1.79 5.57 20.19
N SER A 527 -1.37 4.75 21.15
CA SER A 527 -1.68 4.86 22.59
C SER A 527 -3.19 4.81 22.94
N TYR A 528 -4.01 4.02 22.22
CA TYR A 528 -5.45 3.95 22.50
C TYR A 528 -5.82 2.99 23.65
N GLU A 529 -6.37 3.54 24.74
CA GLU A 529 -6.90 2.79 25.90
C GLU A 529 -8.43 2.61 25.89
N GLY A 530 -9.08 2.63 24.72
CA GLY A 530 -10.48 2.21 24.53
C GLY A 530 -11.54 3.21 24.98
N LYS A 531 -11.48 3.70 26.21
CA LYS A 531 -12.33 4.82 26.66
C LYS A 531 -11.63 6.16 26.43
N THR A 532 -12.36 7.08 25.83
CA THR A 532 -11.95 8.48 25.61
C THR A 532 -13.18 9.37 25.66
N GLU A 533 -13.05 10.57 26.19
CA GLU A 533 -14.14 11.57 26.22
C GLU A 533 -14.16 12.45 24.96
N MET A 534 -13.14 12.33 24.11
CA MET A 534 -13.02 13.05 22.83
C MET A 534 -14.07 12.54 21.82
N ARG A 535 -15.11 13.34 21.58
CA ARG A 535 -16.24 12.97 20.71
C ARG A 535 -15.81 12.78 19.26
N ASP A 536 -15.03 13.70 18.69
CA ASP A 536 -14.53 13.60 17.30
C ASP A 536 -13.74 12.31 17.06
N LEU A 537 -12.96 11.89 18.05
CA LEU A 537 -12.21 10.64 17.99
C LEU A 537 -13.13 9.42 17.99
N GLN A 538 -14.19 9.40 18.81
CA GLN A 538 -15.22 8.36 18.76
C GLN A 538 -15.98 8.37 17.42
N GLU A 539 -16.28 9.54 16.86
CA GLU A 539 -16.95 9.70 15.56
C GLU A 539 -16.08 9.22 14.40
N ILE A 540 -14.78 9.48 14.41
CA ILE A 540 -13.84 8.99 13.39
C ILE A 540 -13.66 7.46 13.50
N ILE A 541 -13.49 6.94 14.72
CA ILE A 541 -13.32 5.51 14.96
C ILE A 541 -14.60 4.73 14.60
N SER A 542 -15.78 5.21 15.02
CA SER A 542 -17.07 4.62 14.61
C SER A 542 -17.37 4.80 13.11
N GLY A 543 -16.80 5.82 12.46
CA GLY A 543 -16.97 6.09 11.04
C GLY A 543 -18.15 7.02 10.71
N SER A 544 -18.65 7.76 11.70
CA SER A 544 -19.59 8.87 11.52
C SER A 544 -18.91 10.09 10.89
N SER A 545 -17.68 10.40 11.30
CA SER A 545 -16.76 11.31 10.59
C SER A 545 -15.66 10.50 9.89
N LEU A 546 -15.07 11.07 8.83
CA LEU A 546 -14.13 10.41 7.91
C LEU A 546 -14.60 8.99 7.50
N PRO A 547 -15.82 8.83 6.94
CA PRO A 547 -16.45 7.52 6.75
C PRO A 547 -15.63 6.60 5.85
N GLN A 548 -15.06 7.11 4.76
CA GLN A 548 -14.26 6.34 3.80
C GLN A 548 -12.80 6.13 4.23
N ALA A 549 -12.31 6.87 5.23
CA ALA A 549 -10.93 6.77 5.67
C ALA A 549 -10.61 5.41 6.27
N THR A 550 -9.37 4.98 6.12
CA THR A 550 -8.86 3.78 6.79
C THR A 550 -8.27 4.18 8.14
N VAL A 551 -8.69 3.52 9.22
CA VAL A 551 -8.24 3.86 10.58
C VAL A 551 -7.60 2.64 11.22
N ILE A 552 -6.34 2.76 11.64
CA ILE A 552 -5.59 1.71 12.33
C ILE A 552 -5.36 2.16 13.77
N VAL A 553 -5.92 1.41 14.72
CA VAL A 553 -5.93 1.74 16.15
C VAL A 553 -4.99 0.79 16.91
N ALA A 554 -3.86 1.31 17.37
CA ALA A 554 -2.87 0.55 18.14
C ALA A 554 -3.26 0.51 19.63
N THR A 555 -3.38 -0.69 20.19
CA THR A 555 -3.90 -0.90 21.55
C THR A 555 -3.27 -2.12 22.25
N ASN A 556 -3.53 -2.26 23.54
CA ASN A 556 -3.14 -3.41 24.35
C ASN A 556 -4.28 -4.46 24.35
N PRO A 557 -4.02 -5.76 24.07
CA PRO A 557 -5.03 -6.82 24.10
C PRO A 557 -5.97 -6.83 25.31
N ASP A 558 -5.49 -6.41 26.48
CA ASP A 558 -6.28 -6.32 27.72
C ASP A 558 -7.52 -5.39 27.60
N ILE A 559 -7.53 -4.48 26.61
CA ILE A 559 -8.53 -3.43 26.40
C ILE A 559 -9.46 -3.75 25.20
N SER A 560 -9.15 -4.79 24.42
CA SER A 560 -9.83 -5.12 23.15
C SER A 560 -11.34 -5.38 23.25
N HIS A 561 -11.86 -5.67 24.45
CA HIS A 561 -13.30 -5.86 24.70
C HIS A 561 -14.05 -4.55 25.01
N SER A 562 -13.33 -3.44 25.22
CA SER A 562 -13.86 -2.13 25.63
C SER A 562 -13.50 -0.99 24.67
N LEU A 563 -13.18 -1.30 23.41
CA LEU A 563 -12.77 -0.33 22.39
C LEU A 563 -13.86 0.63 21.92
N GLY A 564 -15.14 0.37 22.23
CA GLY A 564 -16.26 1.22 21.80
C GLY A 564 -16.68 1.12 20.32
N PHE A 565 -15.98 0.31 19.50
CA PHE A 565 -16.33 0.07 18.10
C PHE A 565 -16.12 -1.40 17.69
N SER A 566 -16.77 -1.80 16.58
CA SER A 566 -16.51 -3.07 15.90
C SER A 566 -15.37 -2.93 14.89
N ALA A 567 -14.30 -3.70 15.08
CA ALA A 567 -13.18 -3.76 14.14
C ALA A 567 -13.50 -4.67 12.95
N ASP A 568 -13.22 -4.20 11.72
CA ASP A 568 -13.38 -4.98 10.49
C ASP A 568 -12.28 -6.04 10.34
N SER A 569 -11.08 -5.75 10.86
CA SER A 569 -9.98 -6.70 10.96
C SER A 569 -9.06 -6.40 12.15
N LYS A 570 -8.27 -7.41 12.53
CA LYS A 570 -7.21 -7.32 13.55
C LYS A 570 -5.85 -7.69 12.97
N LEU A 571 -4.85 -6.88 13.32
CA LEU A 571 -3.44 -7.17 13.15
C LEU A 571 -2.83 -7.44 14.52
N PHE A 572 -1.99 -8.46 14.63
CA PHE A 572 -1.33 -8.85 15.87
C PHE A 572 0.17 -8.58 15.73
N ASN A 573 0.68 -7.62 16.50
CA ASN A 573 2.11 -7.35 16.61
C ASN A 573 2.73 -8.32 17.62
N MET A 574 3.54 -9.28 17.13
CA MET A 574 4.20 -10.28 17.95
C MET A 574 5.56 -9.82 18.50
N GLY A 575 6.09 -8.68 18.06
CA GLY A 575 7.43 -8.23 18.40
C GLY A 575 8.50 -8.81 17.46
N TYR A 576 9.66 -9.17 17.98
CA TYR A 576 10.78 -9.74 17.22
C TYR A 576 10.68 -11.26 17.07
N SER A 577 11.00 -11.76 15.87
CA SER A 577 11.44 -13.15 15.67
C SER A 577 12.82 -13.40 16.28
N SER A 578 13.22 -14.65 16.55
CA SER A 578 14.55 -14.97 17.11
C SER A 578 15.70 -14.41 16.27
N HIS A 579 15.57 -14.43 14.93
CA HIS A 579 16.53 -13.80 14.02
C HIS A 579 16.52 -12.25 14.11
N SER A 580 15.34 -11.65 14.32
CA SER A 580 15.22 -10.21 14.59
C SER A 580 15.92 -9.83 15.90
N VAL A 581 15.87 -10.65 16.96
CA VAL A 581 16.54 -10.40 18.24
C VAL A 581 18.06 -10.25 18.04
N ALA A 582 18.72 -11.25 17.44
CA ALA A 582 20.15 -11.20 17.19
C ALA A 582 20.55 -10.01 16.28
N ARG A 583 19.69 -9.61 15.33
CA ARG A 583 19.87 -8.40 14.52
C ARG A 583 19.79 -7.12 15.38
N CYS A 584 18.83 -7.05 16.29
CA CYS A 584 18.60 -5.89 17.17
C CYS A 584 19.84 -5.59 18.03
N PHE A 585 20.39 -6.60 18.71
CA PHE A 585 21.63 -6.44 19.48
C PHE A 585 22.83 -6.03 18.64
N LYS A 586 22.95 -6.52 17.39
CA LYS A 586 24.01 -6.09 16.45
C LYS A 586 23.86 -4.63 16.02
N THR A 587 22.63 -4.16 15.81
CA THR A 587 22.31 -2.73 15.60
C THR A 587 22.66 -1.88 16.82
N TYR A 588 22.33 -2.32 18.04
CA TYR A 588 22.66 -1.57 19.26
C TYR A 588 24.18 -1.45 19.46
N LEU A 589 24.93 -2.55 19.31
CA LEU A 589 26.41 -2.53 19.38
C LEU A 589 27.03 -1.58 18.33
N TYR A 590 26.51 -1.56 17.11
CA TYR A 590 26.96 -0.64 16.06
C TYR A 590 26.86 0.84 16.46
N HIS A 591 25.75 1.25 17.08
CA HIS A 591 25.59 2.64 17.55
C HIS A 591 26.51 2.99 18.73
N PHE A 592 26.89 2.01 19.54
CA PHE A 592 27.93 2.14 20.58
C PHE A 592 29.37 1.96 20.04
N LYS A 593 29.55 1.86 18.72
CA LYS A 593 30.85 1.64 18.03
C LYS A 593 31.57 0.35 18.47
N ALA A 594 30.80 -0.65 18.88
CA ALA A 594 31.29 -1.95 19.31
C ALA A 594 31.17 -3.00 18.19
N HIS A 595 32.16 -3.88 18.09
CA HIS A 595 32.18 -4.97 17.10
C HIS A 595 31.52 -6.24 17.69
N PRO A 596 30.47 -6.81 17.07
CA PRO A 596 29.75 -7.98 17.60
C PRO A 596 30.65 -9.15 18.01
N ASP A 597 31.72 -9.40 17.26
CA ASP A 597 32.68 -10.49 17.47
C ASP A 597 33.38 -10.44 18.85
N LYS A 598 33.39 -9.27 19.52
CA LYS A 598 33.92 -9.07 20.88
C LYS A 598 32.89 -9.32 21.99
N HIS A 599 31.66 -9.64 21.62
CA HIS A 599 30.52 -9.79 22.51
C HIS A 599 29.83 -11.16 22.37
N GLN A 600 30.57 -12.19 21.91
CA GLN A 600 30.01 -13.52 21.62
C GLN A 600 29.22 -14.11 22.79
N ALA A 601 29.71 -13.98 24.04
CA ALA A 601 28.99 -14.44 25.23
C ALA A 601 27.58 -13.82 25.43
N LEU A 602 27.34 -12.59 24.94
CA LEU A 602 25.99 -12.01 24.92
C LEU A 602 25.11 -12.67 23.85
N PHE A 603 25.67 -13.03 22.70
CA PHE A 603 24.96 -13.77 21.65
C PHE A 603 24.68 -15.21 22.09
N ASP A 604 25.63 -15.89 22.71
CA ASP A 604 25.47 -17.24 23.27
C ASP A 604 24.34 -17.28 24.32
N LEU A 605 24.24 -16.26 25.19
CA LEU A 605 23.16 -16.14 26.18
C LEU A 605 21.78 -15.88 25.54
N ILE A 606 21.65 -14.91 24.63
CA ILE A 606 20.34 -14.61 24.02
C ILE A 606 19.87 -15.70 23.06
N GLU A 607 20.78 -16.49 22.48
CA GLU A 607 20.46 -17.65 21.64
C GLU A 607 20.20 -18.93 22.47
N ASN A 608 20.50 -18.93 23.78
CA ASN A 608 20.17 -20.04 24.67
C ASN A 608 18.66 -20.13 24.99
N GLU A 609 17.98 -21.11 24.39
CA GLU A 609 16.55 -21.39 24.65
C GLU A 609 16.25 -21.84 26.10
N SER A 610 17.26 -22.28 26.87
CA SER A 610 17.07 -22.68 28.28
C SER A 610 16.95 -21.48 29.23
N TRP A 611 17.33 -20.28 28.80
CA TRP A 611 17.25 -19.08 29.64
C TRP A 611 15.80 -18.63 29.77
N LEU A 612 15.29 -18.48 31.01
CA LEU A 612 13.88 -18.21 31.27
C LEU A 612 13.37 -16.92 30.61
N MET A 613 14.26 -15.95 30.37
CA MET A 613 13.98 -14.70 29.67
C MET A 613 13.99 -14.79 28.13
N HIS A 614 14.46 -15.89 27.53
CA HIS A 614 14.48 -16.08 26.07
C HIS A 614 13.10 -15.85 25.44
N LYS A 615 12.04 -16.40 26.06
CA LYS A 615 10.63 -16.22 25.68
C LYS A 615 10.13 -14.76 25.70
N HIS A 616 10.85 -13.86 26.37
CA HIS A 616 10.54 -12.43 26.49
C HIS A 616 11.38 -11.54 25.56
N LEU A 617 12.48 -12.05 24.98
CA LEU A 617 13.31 -11.33 24.01
C LEU A 617 12.53 -10.85 22.77
N ALA A 618 11.42 -11.51 22.45
CA ALA A 618 10.48 -11.04 21.43
C ALA A 618 9.97 -9.61 21.68
N GLN A 619 10.01 -9.07 22.90
CA GLN A 619 9.62 -7.69 23.16
C GLN A 619 10.80 -6.72 22.93
N PRO A 620 10.68 -5.72 22.05
CA PRO A 620 11.74 -4.73 21.82
C PRO A 620 12.25 -4.02 23.07
N ILE A 621 11.38 -3.74 24.05
CA ILE A 621 11.82 -3.15 25.32
C ILE A 621 12.74 -4.09 26.12
N VAL A 622 12.46 -5.39 26.13
CA VAL A 622 13.25 -6.38 26.88
C VAL A 622 14.67 -6.45 26.32
N CYS A 623 14.82 -6.45 24.99
CA CYS A 623 16.13 -6.32 24.33
C CYS A 623 16.86 -5.04 24.75
N LEU A 624 16.16 -3.90 24.83
CA LEU A 624 16.74 -2.60 25.19
C LEU A 624 17.21 -2.57 26.65
N LEU A 625 16.42 -3.07 27.60
CA LEU A 625 16.75 -3.11 29.02
C LEU A 625 17.93 -4.07 29.30
N ILE A 626 17.92 -5.26 28.69
CA ILE A 626 19.04 -6.22 28.76
C ILE A 626 20.32 -5.58 28.22
N PHE A 627 20.25 -4.87 27.08
CA PHE A 627 21.40 -4.17 26.53
C PHE A 627 21.91 -3.03 27.43
N ALA A 628 21.01 -2.32 28.13
CA ALA A 628 21.38 -1.30 29.11
C ALA A 628 22.18 -1.89 30.28
N ILE A 629 21.66 -2.96 30.89
CA ILE A 629 22.34 -3.70 31.97
C ILE A 629 23.70 -4.24 31.47
N TYR A 630 23.74 -4.81 30.26
CA TYR A 630 24.96 -5.32 29.65
C TYR A 630 26.05 -4.25 29.50
N GLN A 631 25.71 -3.04 29.02
CA GLN A 631 26.67 -1.95 28.84
C GLN A 631 27.28 -1.47 30.18
N ILE A 632 26.54 -1.57 31.29
CA ILE A 632 26.96 -1.05 32.59
C ILE A 632 27.69 -2.12 33.42
N ASN A 633 27.21 -3.37 33.41
CA ASN A 633 27.70 -4.44 34.29
C ASN A 633 28.58 -5.48 33.56
N LYS A 634 28.58 -5.51 32.22
CA LYS A 634 29.38 -6.42 31.36
C LYS A 634 29.23 -7.91 31.68
N THR A 635 28.13 -8.49 31.21
CA THR A 635 27.80 -9.95 31.22
C THR A 635 27.53 -10.58 32.58
N ALA A 636 28.28 -10.23 33.63
CA ALA A 636 28.48 -11.07 34.82
C ALA A 636 27.22 -11.58 35.56
N ASN A 637 26.10 -10.88 35.46
CA ASN A 637 24.85 -11.17 36.20
C ASN A 637 23.61 -11.09 35.27
N LEU A 638 23.71 -11.51 34.00
CA LEU A 638 22.54 -11.54 33.09
C LEU A 638 21.79 -12.87 33.14
N ASP A 639 22.51 -13.97 33.25
CA ASP A 639 21.99 -15.34 33.31
C ASP A 639 21.03 -15.54 34.50
N ASP A 640 21.29 -14.83 35.61
CA ASP A 640 20.47 -14.82 36.84
C ASP A 640 19.06 -14.24 36.64
N ILE A 641 18.81 -13.49 35.56
CA ILE A 641 17.53 -12.81 35.32
C ILE A 641 16.49 -13.83 34.83
N ASP A 642 15.52 -14.15 35.69
CA ASP A 642 14.52 -15.20 35.48
C ASP A 642 13.20 -14.68 34.89
N CYS A 643 12.81 -13.45 35.25
CA CYS A 643 11.49 -12.88 34.98
C CYS A 643 11.53 -11.37 34.66
N ILE A 644 10.39 -10.85 34.16
CA ILE A 644 10.25 -9.44 33.78
C ILE A 644 10.42 -8.50 34.99
N THR A 645 9.94 -8.88 36.18
CA THR A 645 10.10 -8.03 37.38
C THR A 645 11.57 -7.91 37.77
N ASN A 646 12.28 -9.04 37.86
CA ASN A 646 13.72 -9.06 38.14
C ASN A 646 14.51 -8.24 37.11
N LEU A 647 14.18 -8.33 35.81
CA LEU A 647 14.77 -7.49 34.77
C LEU A 647 14.64 -5.98 35.08
N PHE A 648 13.47 -5.53 35.55
CA PHE A 648 13.27 -4.12 35.90
C PHE A 648 13.99 -3.72 37.19
N GLU A 649 14.09 -4.60 38.19
CA GLU A 649 14.89 -4.37 39.41
C GLU A 649 16.37 -4.22 39.08
N VAL A 650 16.95 -5.17 38.33
CA VAL A 650 18.35 -5.15 37.90
C VAL A 650 18.62 -3.96 36.96
N PHE A 651 17.66 -3.58 36.12
CA PHE A 651 17.74 -2.35 35.32
C PHE A 651 17.81 -1.10 36.21
N GLY A 652 16.89 -0.95 37.18
CA GLY A 652 16.85 0.20 38.09
C GLY A 652 18.14 0.34 38.90
N LEU A 653 18.61 -0.77 39.48
CA LEU A 653 19.90 -0.86 40.17
C LEU A 653 21.07 -0.44 39.27
N SER A 654 21.06 -0.89 38.01
CA SER A 654 22.10 -0.54 37.03
C SER A 654 22.05 0.94 36.63
N MET A 655 20.86 1.53 36.46
CA MET A 655 20.70 2.95 36.14
C MET A 655 21.17 3.84 37.29
N ALA A 656 20.77 3.55 38.53
CA ALA A 656 21.22 4.27 39.72
C ALA A 656 22.76 4.18 39.87
N THR A 657 23.32 2.98 39.69
CA THR A 657 24.77 2.76 39.68
C THR A 657 25.49 3.56 38.58
N HIS A 658 24.91 3.62 37.37
CA HIS A 658 25.47 4.39 36.26
C HIS A 658 25.40 5.89 36.52
N TYR A 659 24.31 6.38 37.10
CA TYR A 659 24.15 7.78 37.49
C TYR A 659 25.21 8.21 38.52
N CYS A 660 25.37 7.47 39.62
CA CYS A 660 26.38 7.76 40.64
C CYS A 660 27.80 7.76 40.04
N LYS A 661 28.15 6.74 39.23
CA LYS A 661 29.44 6.67 38.52
C LYS A 661 29.66 7.85 37.56
N ARG A 662 28.62 8.34 36.86
CA ARG A 662 28.69 9.47 35.93
C ARG A 662 28.84 10.81 36.65
N GLN A 663 28.19 10.98 37.80
CA GLN A 663 28.28 12.19 38.63
C GLN A 663 29.48 12.19 39.60
N LYS A 664 30.22 11.06 39.71
CA LYS A 664 31.30 10.84 40.69
C LYS A 664 30.82 10.89 42.15
N ILE A 665 29.64 10.33 42.40
CA ILE A 665 29.11 10.12 43.75
C ILE A 665 29.54 8.72 44.18
N ASP A 666 30.24 8.63 45.32
CA ASP A 666 30.66 7.34 45.88
C ASP A 666 29.47 6.58 46.47
N VAL A 667 29.41 5.28 46.19
CA VAL A 667 28.38 4.33 46.68
C VAL A 667 29.02 3.45 47.73
N ILE A 668 28.47 3.42 48.95
CA ILE A 668 29.07 2.71 50.08
C ILE A 668 28.48 1.29 50.11
N GLY A 669 29.27 0.32 49.63
CA GLY A 669 28.84 -1.07 49.52
C GLY A 669 27.69 -1.25 48.53
N TYR A 670 26.47 -1.42 49.03
CA TYR A 670 25.24 -1.55 48.25
C TYR A 670 24.23 -0.41 48.50
N GLU A 671 24.57 0.57 49.34
CA GLU A 671 23.68 1.65 49.75
C GLU A 671 23.85 2.89 48.87
N PHE A 672 22.74 3.36 48.29
CA PHE A 672 22.70 4.59 47.50
C PHE A 672 22.52 5.83 48.39
N PRO A 673 22.98 7.02 47.95
CA PRO A 673 22.70 8.29 48.62
C PRO A 673 21.20 8.52 48.79
N GLU A 674 20.80 9.16 49.89
CA GLU A 674 19.39 9.47 50.20
C GLU A 674 18.69 10.22 49.06
N ASP A 675 19.37 11.17 48.41
CA ASP A 675 18.86 11.91 47.22
C ASP A 675 18.45 10.98 46.06
N VAL A 676 19.16 9.87 45.88
CA VAL A 676 18.90 8.88 44.80
C VAL A 676 17.76 7.96 45.21
N VAL A 677 17.68 7.57 46.48
CA VAL A 677 16.57 6.78 47.01
C VAL A 677 15.26 7.58 46.98
N SER A 678 15.30 8.86 47.40
CA SER A 678 14.17 9.78 47.33
C SER A 678 13.69 9.94 45.89
N ALA A 679 14.59 10.24 44.94
CA ALA A 679 14.26 10.34 43.51
C ALA A 679 13.55 9.09 42.96
N ILE A 680 13.96 7.89 43.39
CA ILE A 680 13.33 6.63 42.98
C ILE A 680 11.93 6.49 43.59
N ASN A 681 11.76 6.83 44.87
CA ASN A 681 10.48 6.70 45.58
C ASN A 681 9.46 7.74 45.09
N GLU A 682 9.87 8.99 44.88
CA GLU A 682 9.09 10.05 44.24
C GLU A 682 8.60 9.63 42.84
N LEU A 683 9.51 9.05 42.04
CA LEU A 683 9.23 8.55 40.69
C LEU A 683 8.27 7.34 40.71
N SER A 684 8.36 6.49 41.72
CA SER A 684 7.44 5.38 41.94
C SER A 684 6.03 5.85 42.33
N ASN A 685 5.92 6.82 43.25
CA ASN A 685 4.64 7.46 43.57
C ASN A 685 4.04 8.14 42.32
N PHE A 686 4.82 8.96 41.61
CA PHE A 686 4.38 9.64 40.38
C PHE A 686 3.89 8.64 39.30
N ALA A 687 4.54 7.49 39.16
CA ALA A 687 4.10 6.41 38.28
C ALA A 687 2.74 5.81 38.70
N PHE A 688 2.51 5.62 40.00
CA PHE A 688 1.23 5.16 40.54
C PHE A 688 0.11 6.19 40.35
N GLU A 689 0.34 7.46 40.71
CA GLU A 689 -0.64 8.54 40.56
C GLU A 689 -1.04 8.76 39.10
N SER A 690 -0.06 8.82 38.20
CA SER A 690 -0.34 8.98 36.77
C SER A 690 -1.05 7.76 36.16
N LEU A 691 -0.82 6.54 36.69
CA LEU A 691 -1.53 5.32 36.29
C LEU A 691 -2.98 5.28 36.82
N ARG A 692 -3.22 5.77 38.05
CA ARG A 692 -4.55 6.03 38.62
C ARG A 692 -5.33 7.00 37.73
N ASP A 693 -4.75 8.17 37.48
CA ASP A 693 -5.39 9.29 36.77
C ASP A 693 -5.48 9.05 35.25
N GLY A 694 -4.74 8.07 34.72
CA GLY A 694 -4.79 7.65 33.32
C GLY A 694 -4.06 8.57 32.34
N LYS A 695 -3.30 9.56 32.84
CA LYS A 695 -2.46 10.44 32.04
C LYS A 695 -1.17 9.70 31.65
N ARG A 696 -0.71 9.91 30.41
CA ARG A 696 0.38 9.13 29.78
C ARG A 696 1.49 9.97 29.12
N ALA A 697 1.34 11.29 29.08
CA ALA A 697 2.39 12.24 28.74
C ALA A 697 2.23 13.48 29.62
N TYR A 698 3.35 14.11 29.94
CA TYR A 698 3.44 15.16 30.98
C TYR A 698 4.35 16.29 30.49
N LEU A 699 4.12 17.51 30.98
CA LEU A 699 5.10 18.60 30.86
C LEU A 699 6.20 18.44 31.91
N GLU A 700 7.37 19.06 31.68
CA GLU A 700 8.51 18.98 32.59
C GLU A 700 8.13 19.45 34.02
N ASP A 701 7.42 20.56 34.13
CA ASP A 701 6.91 21.11 35.40
C ASP A 701 5.94 20.16 36.13
N GLU A 702 5.16 19.36 35.41
CA GLU A 702 4.19 18.42 35.99
C GLU A 702 4.86 17.19 36.62
N ILE A 703 6.10 16.89 36.24
CA ILE A 703 6.92 15.83 36.84
C ILE A 703 7.78 16.42 37.98
N VAL A 704 8.29 17.64 37.81
CA VAL A 704 9.16 18.31 38.80
C VAL A 704 8.39 18.86 40.00
N THR A 705 7.17 19.38 39.83
CA THR A 705 6.40 19.95 40.97
C THR A 705 6.07 18.97 42.10
N PRO A 706 5.71 17.69 41.86
CA PRO A 706 5.50 16.72 42.95
C PRO A 706 6.79 16.08 43.51
N SER A 707 7.93 16.18 42.80
CA SER A 707 9.19 15.52 43.18
C SER A 707 10.23 16.47 43.77
N THR A 708 10.31 17.71 43.27
CA THR A 708 11.41 18.68 43.47
C THR A 708 12.79 18.23 42.94
N ASN A 709 13.00 16.94 42.71
CA ASN A 709 14.29 16.32 42.41
C ASN A 709 14.52 16.13 40.91
N SER A 710 15.33 17.01 40.30
CA SER A 710 15.63 16.95 38.86
C SER A 710 16.35 15.66 38.39
N MET A 711 16.89 14.85 39.30
CA MET A 711 17.65 13.64 38.95
C MET A 711 16.80 12.55 38.27
N ILE A 712 15.47 12.56 38.46
CA ILE A 712 14.53 11.59 37.88
C ILE A 712 14.62 11.46 36.35
N PHE A 713 14.99 12.53 35.64
CA PHE A 713 15.18 12.50 34.18
C PHE A 713 16.45 11.75 33.75
N HIS A 714 17.42 11.58 34.65
CA HIS A 714 18.70 10.91 34.38
C HIS A 714 18.71 9.43 34.78
N LEU A 715 17.64 8.91 35.39
CA LEU A 715 17.49 7.50 35.78
C LEU A 715 17.03 6.59 34.61
N GLY A 716 17.00 7.08 33.37
CA GLY A 716 16.67 6.29 32.18
C GLY A 716 15.20 5.86 32.06
N VAL A 717 14.32 6.36 32.92
CA VAL A 717 12.90 5.98 32.99
C VAL A 717 12.03 6.73 31.95
N PHE A 718 12.35 7.98 31.64
CA PHE A 718 11.59 8.82 30.73
C PHE A 718 12.21 8.94 29.33
N PHE A 719 11.37 9.15 28.33
CA PHE A 719 11.70 9.51 26.95
C PHE A 719 11.09 10.88 26.63
N ARG A 720 11.90 11.81 26.11
CA ARG A 720 11.43 13.13 25.66
C ARG A 720 10.87 13.05 24.25
N LEU A 721 9.62 13.47 24.06
CA LEU A 721 9.00 13.57 22.73
C LEU A 721 9.51 14.81 21.98
N ASN A 722 9.16 14.91 20.70
CA ASN A 722 9.40 16.12 19.90
C ASN A 722 8.51 17.27 20.41
N GLY A 723 8.96 17.99 21.43
CA GLY A 723 8.25 19.10 22.08
C GLY A 723 8.62 19.27 23.57
N PRO A 724 7.72 19.85 24.38
CA PRO A 724 7.87 19.97 25.83
C PRO A 724 7.39 18.72 26.61
N HIS A 725 6.88 17.70 25.91
CA HIS A 725 6.22 16.55 26.53
C HIS A 725 7.20 15.38 26.78
N TRP A 726 7.08 14.79 27.96
CA TRP A 726 7.79 13.60 28.42
C TRP A 726 6.83 12.42 28.56
N LYS A 727 7.35 11.19 28.38
CA LYS A 727 6.63 9.93 28.58
C LYS A 727 7.51 8.91 29.31
N PHE A 728 6.91 7.96 30.04
CA PHE A 728 7.62 6.75 30.44
C PHE A 728 8.10 5.97 29.20
N THR A 729 9.31 5.39 29.28
CA THR A 729 9.97 4.67 28.16
C THR A 729 9.08 3.58 27.54
N CYS A 730 8.23 2.96 28.36
CA CYS A 730 7.10 2.14 27.92
C CYS A 730 6.05 2.05 29.03
N THR A 731 4.85 1.51 28.71
CA THR A 731 3.82 1.27 29.72
C THR A 731 4.30 0.32 30.82
N LEU A 732 5.05 -0.73 30.48
CA LEU A 732 5.60 -1.71 31.43
C LEU A 732 6.50 -1.06 32.50
N MET A 733 7.23 0.02 32.15
CA MET A 733 8.05 0.76 33.11
C MET A 733 7.18 1.52 34.11
N GLN A 734 6.10 2.16 33.65
CA GLN A 734 5.12 2.81 34.52
C GLN A 734 4.37 1.79 35.39
N ASP A 735 3.97 0.65 34.80
CA ASP A 735 3.33 -0.47 35.51
C ASP A 735 4.27 -1.07 36.58
N PHE A 736 5.58 -1.15 36.33
CA PHE A 736 6.58 -1.61 37.30
C PHE A 736 6.82 -0.60 38.43
N LEU A 737 6.98 0.69 38.11
CA LEU A 737 7.24 1.72 39.12
C LEU A 737 6.02 1.93 40.03
N ALA A 738 4.80 1.83 39.49
CA ALA A 738 3.57 1.81 40.27
C ALA A 738 3.44 0.54 41.14
N ALA A 739 3.90 -0.62 40.64
CA ALA A 739 3.97 -1.85 41.43
C ALA A 739 4.99 -1.76 42.57
N ARG A 740 6.17 -1.16 42.33
CA ARG A 740 7.18 -0.89 43.37
C ARG A 740 6.63 0.02 44.47
N HIS A 741 5.90 1.08 44.12
CA HIS A 741 5.24 1.92 45.12
C HIS A 741 4.25 1.13 45.98
N LEU A 742 3.50 0.19 45.38
CA LEU A 742 2.55 -0.64 46.10
C LEU A 742 3.21 -1.72 46.99
N SER A 743 4.43 -2.17 46.67
CA SER A 743 5.16 -3.12 47.53
C SER A 743 5.72 -2.49 48.82
N ASP A 744 5.77 -1.15 48.90
CA ASP A 744 6.21 -0.45 50.11
C ASP A 744 5.13 -0.45 51.23
N PHE A 745 3.91 -0.92 50.95
CA PHE A 745 2.77 -0.94 51.88
C PHE A 745 2.48 -2.34 52.44
N VAL A 746 1.88 -2.39 53.64
CA VAL A 746 1.40 -3.64 54.24
C VAL A 746 0.16 -4.16 53.48
N LEU A 747 -0.04 -5.49 53.43
CA LEU A 747 -1.09 -6.15 52.65
C LEU A 747 -2.50 -5.52 52.81
N GLU A 748 -2.92 -5.20 54.04
CA GLU A 748 -4.25 -4.64 54.31
C GLU A 748 -4.41 -3.24 53.69
N GLU A 749 -3.37 -2.40 53.79
CA GLU A 749 -3.31 -1.07 53.20
C GLU A 749 -3.28 -1.16 51.67
N MET A 750 -2.38 -1.98 51.11
CA MET A 750 -2.27 -2.25 49.68
C MET A 750 -3.59 -2.76 49.10
N SER A 751 -4.28 -3.69 49.76
CA SER A 751 -5.57 -4.24 49.32
C SER A 751 -6.68 -3.18 49.33
N THR A 752 -6.64 -2.27 50.31
CA THR A 752 -7.54 -1.11 50.41
C THR A 752 -7.28 -0.13 49.26
N ILE A 753 -6.02 0.29 49.06
CA ILE A 753 -5.58 1.18 47.98
C ILE A 753 -5.98 0.62 46.60
N LEU A 754 -5.74 -0.68 46.35
CA LEU A 754 -6.11 -1.37 45.11
C LEU A 754 -7.64 -1.47 44.90
N THR A 755 -8.43 -1.49 45.97
CA THR A 755 -9.89 -1.57 45.91
C THR A 755 -10.53 -0.19 45.71
N ASP A 756 -10.09 0.84 46.44
CA ASP A 756 -10.64 2.21 46.37
C ASP A 756 -10.35 2.87 45.01
N ASN A 757 -9.11 2.73 44.52
CA ASN A 757 -8.71 3.15 43.17
C ASN A 757 -9.31 2.26 42.06
N LYS A 758 -10.11 1.24 42.43
CA LYS A 758 -10.77 0.27 41.55
C LYS A 758 -9.78 -0.46 40.63
N MET A 759 -8.52 -0.59 41.04
CA MET A 759 -7.48 -1.21 40.21
C MET A 759 -7.76 -2.70 39.97
N MET A 760 -8.32 -3.38 40.96
CA MET A 760 -8.81 -4.77 40.85
C MET A 760 -10.05 -4.94 39.93
N LYS A 761 -10.61 -3.87 39.34
CA LYS A 761 -11.82 -3.92 38.49
C LYS A 761 -11.54 -3.77 37.00
N TYR A 762 -10.45 -3.12 36.60
CA TYR A 762 -10.17 -2.79 35.20
C TYR A 762 -8.96 -3.53 34.67
N SER A 763 -9.12 -4.23 33.55
CA SER A 763 -8.08 -5.05 32.91
C SER A 763 -6.79 -4.28 32.58
N ARG A 764 -6.83 -2.94 32.46
CA ARG A 764 -5.64 -2.10 32.22
C ARG A 764 -4.57 -2.26 33.30
N TYR A 765 -4.95 -2.48 34.56
CA TYR A 765 -4.02 -2.60 35.69
C TYR A 765 -3.46 -4.01 35.87
N SER A 766 -3.91 -4.98 35.08
CA SER A 766 -3.47 -6.38 35.18
C SER A 766 -1.94 -6.53 35.11
N GLN A 767 -1.27 -5.68 34.33
CA GLN A 767 0.18 -5.73 34.17
C GLN A 767 0.94 -5.30 35.42
N MET A 768 0.52 -4.20 36.05
CA MET A 768 1.04 -3.71 37.33
C MET A 768 0.90 -4.79 38.40
N ILE A 769 -0.25 -5.47 38.47
CA ILE A 769 -0.50 -6.48 39.51
C ILE A 769 0.32 -7.76 39.25
N THR A 770 0.55 -8.15 37.99
CA THR A 770 1.52 -9.22 37.68
C THR A 770 2.94 -8.84 38.08
N LEU A 771 3.36 -7.59 37.88
CA LEU A 771 4.71 -7.12 38.24
C LEU A 771 4.90 -7.05 39.76
N LEU A 772 3.88 -6.54 40.48
CA LEU A 772 3.76 -6.50 41.95
C LEU A 772 3.91 -7.89 42.55
N CYS A 773 3.20 -8.88 42.00
CA CYS A 773 3.33 -10.28 42.44
C CYS A 773 4.72 -10.87 42.14
N GLY A 774 5.47 -10.30 41.20
CA GLY A 774 6.86 -10.67 40.94
C GLY A 774 7.87 -10.03 41.90
N LEU A 775 7.48 -9.03 42.69
CA LEU A 775 8.32 -8.43 43.74
C LEU A 775 8.31 -9.33 44.98
N PHE A 776 7.12 -9.68 45.48
CA PHE A 776 6.93 -10.62 46.59
C PHE A 776 7.23 -12.11 46.23
N ARG A 777 7.98 -12.39 45.15
CA ARG A 777 8.23 -13.77 44.66
C ARG A 777 9.09 -14.59 45.63
N ASP A 778 10.00 -13.91 46.33
CA ASP A 778 11.02 -14.49 47.21
C ASP A 778 10.57 -14.45 48.70
N ASP A 779 9.39 -13.87 48.97
CA ASP A 779 8.81 -13.79 50.31
C ASP A 779 8.18 -15.10 50.77
N TYR A 780 8.46 -15.47 52.02
CA TYR A 780 7.96 -16.70 52.63
C TYR A 780 6.42 -16.74 52.73
N ASP A 781 5.74 -15.59 52.81
CA ASP A 781 4.28 -15.54 52.81
C ASP A 781 3.67 -15.64 51.40
N THR A 782 3.71 -16.85 50.84
CA THR A 782 2.99 -17.15 49.60
C THR A 782 1.46 -17.01 49.72
N SER A 783 0.88 -16.77 50.91
CA SER A 783 -0.56 -16.53 51.06
C SER A 783 -0.97 -15.16 50.54
N THR A 784 -0.15 -14.13 50.74
CA THR A 784 -0.30 -12.79 50.14
C THR A 784 -0.47 -12.87 48.62
N LEU A 785 0.46 -13.54 47.93
CA LEU A 785 0.40 -13.74 46.48
C LEU A 785 -0.86 -14.50 46.03
N LYS A 786 -1.17 -15.61 46.70
CA LYS A 786 -2.35 -16.44 46.39
C LYS A 786 -3.64 -15.66 46.58
N SER A 787 -3.73 -14.84 47.62
CA SER A 787 -4.86 -13.97 47.90
C SER A 787 -5.06 -12.94 46.77
N LEU A 788 -4.03 -12.12 46.47
CA LEU A 788 -4.10 -11.08 45.45
C LEU A 788 -4.42 -11.63 44.05
N PHE A 789 -3.82 -12.76 43.65
CA PHE A 789 -4.13 -13.41 42.37
C PHE A 789 -5.55 -14.00 42.36
N THR A 790 -5.99 -14.65 43.44
CA THR A 790 -7.34 -15.20 43.53
C THR A 790 -8.37 -14.08 43.45
N ASP A 791 -8.17 -12.98 44.17
CA ASP A 791 -9.11 -11.86 44.20
C ASP A 791 -9.13 -11.10 42.86
N LEU A 792 -7.99 -10.84 42.22
CA LEU A 792 -7.92 -10.28 40.87
C LEU A 792 -8.64 -11.19 39.86
N ALA A 793 -8.39 -12.51 39.92
CA ALA A 793 -8.97 -13.42 38.96
C ALA A 793 -10.47 -13.63 39.20
N MET A 794 -10.94 -13.72 40.46
CA MET A 794 -12.37 -13.78 40.81
C MET A 794 -13.12 -12.49 40.45
N ARG A 795 -12.51 -11.32 40.66
CA ARG A 795 -13.06 -10.03 40.22
C ARG A 795 -13.06 -9.92 38.68
N ASN A 796 -12.04 -10.43 37.98
CA ASN A 796 -12.06 -10.51 36.51
C ASN A 796 -13.15 -11.48 36.00
N ILE A 797 -13.25 -12.67 36.59
CA ILE A 797 -14.29 -13.68 36.29
C ILE A 797 -15.67 -13.03 36.36
N SER A 798 -16.00 -12.40 37.50
CA SER A 798 -17.31 -11.78 37.73
C SER A 798 -17.58 -10.52 36.89
N ASN A 799 -16.56 -9.77 36.47
CA ASN A 799 -16.72 -8.62 35.57
C ASN A 799 -16.79 -9.00 34.08
N THR A 800 -16.44 -10.22 33.67
CA THR A 800 -16.63 -10.65 32.28
C THR A 800 -18.12 -10.86 31.99
N LYS A 801 -18.62 -10.23 30.92
CA LYS A 801 -20.07 -10.18 30.65
C LYS A 801 -20.66 -11.57 30.46
N VAL A 802 -21.51 -11.97 31.41
CA VAL A 802 -22.65 -12.86 31.12
C VAL A 802 -23.53 -12.13 30.10
N LEU A 803 -23.39 -12.48 28.82
CA LEU A 803 -24.28 -12.04 27.76
C LEU A 803 -25.57 -12.88 27.81
N GLY A 804 -26.41 -12.56 28.80
CA GLY A 804 -27.85 -12.73 28.74
C GLY A 804 -28.46 -11.35 28.85
N ASP A 805 -29.43 -11.04 27.99
CA ASP A 805 -30.17 -9.79 28.09
C ASP A 805 -31.10 -9.79 29.32
N ASP A 806 -31.48 -8.57 29.71
CA ASP A 806 -32.56 -8.19 30.62
C ASP A 806 -32.41 -8.31 32.16
N VAL A 807 -32.93 -7.24 32.79
CA VAL A 807 -33.29 -7.00 34.21
C VAL A 807 -32.18 -6.78 35.25
N GLN A 808 -31.99 -5.48 35.53
CA GLN A 808 -32.02 -4.77 36.82
C GLN A 808 -31.54 -5.44 38.14
N SER A 809 -30.95 -4.59 38.97
CA SER A 809 -30.67 -4.79 40.40
C SER A 809 -31.88 -5.16 41.26
N VAL A 810 -31.66 -5.99 42.30
CA VAL A 810 -32.04 -5.69 43.70
C VAL A 810 -31.32 -6.66 44.68
N ARG A 811 -31.35 -6.34 45.97
CA ARG A 811 -30.68 -7.07 47.07
C ARG A 811 -31.53 -8.22 47.64
N SER A 812 -30.85 -9.19 48.26
CA SER A 812 -31.21 -9.90 49.51
C SER A 812 -32.54 -10.68 49.68
N ALA A 813 -32.38 -11.84 50.36
CA ALA A 813 -33.35 -12.56 51.20
C ALA A 813 -34.34 -13.58 50.59
N ASP A 814 -34.24 -14.81 51.13
CA ASP A 814 -35.25 -15.82 51.46
C ASP A 814 -36.41 -16.20 50.52
N SER A 815 -36.54 -17.51 50.28
CA SER A 815 -37.66 -18.38 50.74
C SER A 815 -37.87 -19.62 49.83
N ARG A 816 -38.82 -20.49 50.19
CA ARG A 816 -38.86 -21.94 49.85
C ARG A 816 -39.70 -22.27 48.60
N THR A 817 -39.70 -23.58 48.25
CA THR A 817 -40.58 -24.34 47.31
C THR A 817 -40.14 -24.35 45.84
N SER A 818 -40.36 -25.41 45.04
CA SER A 818 -40.68 -26.85 45.28
C SER A 818 -40.39 -27.67 44.00
N ILE A 819 -40.53 -29.01 44.04
CA ILE A 819 -40.12 -29.94 42.96
C ILE A 819 -41.29 -30.25 41.99
N SER A 820 -41.06 -30.24 40.66
CA SER A 820 -41.60 -31.27 39.73
C SER A 820 -41.11 -31.16 38.26
N HIS A 821 -40.94 -32.35 37.66
CA HIS A 821 -40.99 -32.72 36.23
C HIS A 821 -40.34 -31.88 35.09
N ALA A 822 -39.36 -32.51 34.44
CA ALA A 822 -39.09 -32.41 33.00
C ALA A 822 -40.25 -33.10 32.19
N PRO A 823 -40.42 -32.92 30.85
CA PRO A 823 -39.37 -32.57 29.88
C PRO A 823 -39.74 -31.67 28.68
N SER A 824 -38.72 -31.18 27.97
CA SER A 824 -38.49 -31.37 26.51
C SER A 824 -37.87 -30.14 25.79
N GLY A 825 -36.87 -30.42 24.95
CA GLY A 825 -36.80 -29.83 23.61
C GLY A 825 -36.59 -28.32 23.43
N ASN A 826 -35.79 -27.64 24.26
CA ASN A 826 -35.26 -26.32 23.89
C ASN A 826 -33.77 -26.14 24.29
N GLN A 827 -33.04 -25.33 23.53
CA GLN A 827 -31.57 -25.24 23.62
C GLN A 827 -31.06 -24.23 24.68
N ASN A 828 -31.89 -23.94 25.70
CA ASN A 828 -31.66 -22.85 26.66
C ASN A 828 -31.37 -23.28 28.11
N ASP A 829 -31.52 -24.56 28.47
CA ASP A 829 -31.31 -25.04 29.85
C ASP A 829 -29.86 -25.47 30.16
N TYR A 830 -28.95 -24.51 30.06
CA TYR A 830 -27.80 -24.43 30.98
C TYR A 830 -27.47 -22.96 31.23
N LYS A 831 -28.02 -22.37 32.30
CA LYS A 831 -27.57 -21.08 32.86
C LYS A 831 -26.20 -21.23 33.54
N LYS A 832 -25.16 -21.54 32.76
CA LYS A 832 -23.75 -21.34 33.14
C LYS A 832 -23.34 -19.93 32.71
N GLY A 833 -22.83 -19.14 33.65
CA GLY A 833 -22.28 -17.81 33.33
C GLY A 833 -21.04 -17.95 32.45
N TRP A 834 -21.13 -17.52 31.20
CA TRP A 834 -20.01 -17.57 30.25
C TRP A 834 -18.93 -16.56 30.66
N THR A 835 -17.83 -17.08 31.20
CA THR A 835 -16.71 -16.29 31.71
C THR A 835 -15.64 -16.15 30.63
N TYR A 836 -15.36 -14.92 30.20
CA TYR A 836 -14.41 -14.64 29.12
C TYR A 836 -13.03 -14.27 29.65
N PHE A 837 -12.24 -15.29 30.02
CA PHE A 837 -10.87 -15.10 30.51
C PHE A 837 -9.98 -14.42 29.47
N ASN A 838 -9.38 -13.28 29.83
CA ASN A 838 -8.28 -12.69 29.06
C ASN A 838 -6.97 -13.46 29.33
N LYS A 839 -5.91 -13.19 28.58
CA LYS A 839 -4.63 -13.91 28.69
C LYS A 839 -4.10 -13.99 30.13
N LYS A 840 -4.15 -12.90 30.89
CA LYS A 840 -3.61 -12.84 32.26
C LYS A 840 -4.56 -13.46 33.28
N THR A 841 -5.88 -13.40 33.05
CA THR A 841 -6.85 -14.16 33.87
C THR A 841 -6.73 -15.66 33.63
N LEU A 842 -6.31 -16.09 32.42
CA LEU A 842 -5.95 -17.49 32.16
C LEU A 842 -4.69 -17.88 32.94
N GLU A 843 -3.61 -17.10 32.89
CA GLU A 843 -2.35 -17.41 33.60
C GLU A 843 -2.56 -17.61 35.12
N ALA A 844 -3.52 -16.90 35.74
CA ALA A 844 -3.91 -17.09 37.14
C ALA A 844 -4.91 -18.23 37.41
N LEU A 845 -5.56 -18.80 36.39
CA LEU A 845 -6.64 -19.78 36.51
C LEU A 845 -6.27 -21.05 37.33
N PRO A 846 -5.06 -21.64 37.22
CA PRO A 846 -4.66 -22.77 38.07
C PRO A 846 -4.76 -22.46 39.57
N LEU A 847 -4.31 -21.28 39.99
CA LEU A 847 -4.34 -20.86 41.40
C LEU A 847 -5.78 -20.71 41.90
N VAL A 848 -6.63 -20.03 41.13
CA VAL A 848 -8.07 -19.85 41.44
C VAL A 848 -8.76 -21.19 41.69
N MET A 849 -8.43 -22.19 40.89
CA MET A 849 -9.02 -23.53 40.95
C MET A 849 -8.46 -24.42 42.08
N THR A 850 -7.39 -24.00 42.76
CA THR A 850 -6.95 -24.64 44.02
C THR A 850 -7.70 -24.11 45.25
N GLY A 851 -8.40 -22.98 45.15
CA GLY A 851 -9.23 -22.45 46.23
C GLY A 851 -10.52 -23.25 46.43
N GLU A 852 -10.82 -23.64 47.67
CA GLU A 852 -11.91 -24.58 48.02
C GLU A 852 -13.31 -24.21 47.48
N ALA A 853 -13.56 -22.92 47.26
CA ALA A 853 -14.80 -22.39 46.72
C ALA A 853 -15.01 -22.64 45.21
N ASN A 854 -13.94 -22.87 44.43
CA ASN A 854 -13.95 -22.73 42.96
C ASN A 854 -13.95 -24.06 42.20
N ARG A 855 -15.10 -24.71 42.13
CA ARG A 855 -15.28 -26.00 41.42
C ARG A 855 -15.55 -25.83 39.91
N ILE A 856 -14.62 -25.20 39.19
CA ILE A 856 -14.68 -25.10 37.72
C ILE A 856 -14.49 -26.50 37.13
N THR A 857 -15.55 -27.04 36.51
CA THR A 857 -15.60 -28.40 35.95
C THR A 857 -15.75 -28.43 34.43
N TYR A 858 -15.95 -27.27 33.81
CA TYR A 858 -16.18 -27.10 32.37
C TYR A 858 -15.34 -25.93 31.87
N LEU A 859 -14.57 -26.14 30.80
CA LEU A 859 -13.70 -25.13 30.19
C LEU A 859 -13.96 -25.06 28.68
N ASP A 860 -14.09 -23.84 28.16
CA ASP A 860 -14.30 -23.56 26.73
C ASP A 860 -13.19 -22.63 26.23
N LEU A 861 -12.35 -23.12 25.33
CA LEU A 861 -11.18 -22.39 24.81
C LEU A 861 -11.41 -22.01 23.35
N VAL A 862 -11.20 -20.74 23.01
CA VAL A 862 -11.27 -20.23 21.64
C VAL A 862 -9.87 -19.83 21.18
N LEU A 863 -9.21 -20.74 20.47
CA LEU A 863 -7.82 -20.59 20.01
C LEU A 863 -7.78 -19.81 18.70
N GLN A 864 -7.34 -18.56 18.74
CA GLN A 864 -7.16 -17.71 17.56
C GLN A 864 -5.80 -17.95 16.88
N PRO A 865 -5.64 -17.66 15.57
CA PRO A 865 -4.41 -18.02 14.85
C PRO A 865 -3.15 -17.36 15.42
N SER A 866 -3.31 -16.14 15.94
CA SER A 866 -2.26 -15.33 16.58
C SER A 866 -1.74 -15.89 17.92
N TYR A 867 -2.42 -16.88 18.50
CA TYR A 867 -1.95 -17.56 19.70
C TYR A 867 -0.88 -18.62 19.40
N SER A 868 -0.68 -19.00 18.13
CA SER A 868 0.29 -20.04 17.74
C SER A 868 1.73 -19.66 18.09
N SER A 869 2.07 -18.37 17.96
CA SER A 869 3.35 -17.78 18.42
C SER A 869 3.46 -17.62 19.94
N GLN A 870 2.44 -18.00 20.70
CA GLN A 870 2.43 -18.02 22.17
C GLN A 870 2.14 -19.43 22.70
N ALA A 871 2.28 -20.47 21.87
CA ALA A 871 1.88 -21.84 22.17
C ALA A 871 2.43 -22.36 23.51
N ALA A 872 3.70 -22.07 23.84
CA ALA A 872 4.31 -22.45 25.11
C ALA A 872 3.52 -21.94 26.34
N VAL A 873 3.05 -20.68 26.32
CA VAL A 873 2.27 -20.09 27.41
C VAL A 873 0.93 -20.81 27.58
N TYR A 874 0.23 -21.08 26.49
CA TYR A 874 -1.03 -21.83 26.52
C TYR A 874 -0.83 -23.32 26.86
N THR A 875 0.36 -23.87 26.62
CA THR A 875 0.72 -25.25 26.97
C THR A 875 0.99 -25.38 28.47
N GLU A 876 1.82 -24.51 29.06
CA GLU A 876 2.05 -24.48 30.52
C GLU A 876 0.77 -24.15 31.31
N LEU A 877 -0.06 -23.23 30.78
CA LEU A 877 -1.42 -23.00 31.27
C LEU A 877 -2.24 -24.30 31.31
N ALA A 878 -2.28 -25.04 30.19
CA ALA A 878 -3.05 -26.28 30.09
C ALA A 878 -2.56 -27.33 31.10
N LYS A 879 -1.24 -27.50 31.26
CA LYS A 879 -0.65 -28.36 32.30
C LYS A 879 -1.07 -27.92 33.71
N GLY A 880 -0.98 -26.61 34.00
CA GLY A 880 -1.35 -26.04 35.30
C GLY A 880 -2.82 -26.25 35.64
N VAL A 881 -3.72 -26.03 34.68
CA VAL A 881 -5.16 -26.27 34.87
C VAL A 881 -5.47 -27.77 34.98
N ALA A 882 -4.81 -28.63 34.20
CA ALA A 882 -4.99 -30.08 34.26
C ALA A 882 -4.59 -30.67 35.63
N LYS A 883 -3.47 -30.20 36.21
CA LYS A 883 -2.99 -30.58 37.56
C LYS A 883 -3.98 -30.33 38.69
N THR A 884 -4.96 -29.45 38.51
CA THR A 884 -6.03 -29.23 39.51
C THR A 884 -6.96 -30.44 39.65
N GLY A 885 -7.06 -31.31 38.63
CA GLY A 885 -8.00 -32.42 38.59
C GLY A 885 -9.48 -32.01 38.49
N CYS A 886 -9.82 -30.72 38.45
CA CYS A 886 -11.21 -30.25 38.49
C CYS A 886 -11.95 -30.32 37.13
N ILE A 887 -11.25 -30.17 36.00
CA ILE A 887 -11.89 -30.14 34.67
C ILE A 887 -12.41 -31.53 34.27
N LYS A 888 -13.74 -31.65 34.12
CA LYS A 888 -14.41 -32.85 33.60
C LYS A 888 -14.82 -32.71 32.13
N HIS A 889 -15.06 -31.48 31.67
CA HIS A 889 -15.48 -31.18 30.31
C HIS A 889 -14.56 -30.13 29.69
N LEU A 890 -13.94 -30.47 28.56
CA LEU A 890 -13.01 -29.60 27.83
C LEU A 890 -13.52 -29.38 26.40
N LYS A 891 -13.80 -28.13 26.04
CA LYS A 891 -14.19 -27.74 24.69
C LYS A 891 -13.15 -26.79 24.10
N ILE A 892 -12.72 -27.05 22.87
CA ILE A 892 -11.69 -26.29 22.17
C ILE A 892 -12.17 -25.96 20.76
N HIS A 893 -12.48 -24.68 20.52
CA HIS A 893 -12.59 -24.14 19.17
C HIS A 893 -11.18 -23.81 18.66
N TRP A 894 -10.76 -24.41 17.54
CA TRP A 894 -9.40 -24.28 17.04
C TRP A 894 -9.32 -23.77 15.61
N SER A 895 -8.40 -22.83 15.39
CA SER A 895 -8.09 -22.25 14.09
C SER A 895 -6.69 -22.60 13.56
N THR A 896 -5.86 -23.25 14.39
CA THR A 896 -4.59 -23.89 14.02
C THR A 896 -4.50 -25.25 14.70
N LEU A 897 -4.12 -26.28 13.92
CA LEU A 897 -4.10 -27.67 14.38
C LEU A 897 -2.99 -27.92 15.43
N ASP A 898 -1.80 -27.35 15.20
CA ASP A 898 -0.64 -27.52 16.06
C ASP A 898 -0.87 -26.99 17.49
N LEU A 899 -1.44 -25.78 17.61
CA LEU A 899 -1.80 -25.20 18.91
C LEU A 899 -2.87 -26.02 19.63
N MET A 900 -3.85 -26.56 18.89
CA MET A 900 -4.86 -27.46 19.47
C MET A 900 -4.23 -28.76 19.96
N ALA A 901 -3.37 -29.38 19.16
CA ALA A 901 -2.66 -30.61 19.53
C ALA A 901 -1.84 -30.40 20.81
N ARG A 902 -1.00 -29.35 20.89
CA ARG A 902 -0.17 -29.06 22.07
C ARG A 902 -0.98 -28.80 23.34
N ILE A 903 -2.09 -28.05 23.23
CA ILE A 903 -2.96 -27.76 24.38
C ILE A 903 -3.71 -29.02 24.82
N LEU A 904 -4.22 -29.80 23.88
CA LEU A 904 -4.91 -31.06 24.18
C LEU A 904 -3.95 -32.08 24.81
N ASP A 905 -2.74 -32.22 24.27
CA ASP A 905 -1.68 -33.07 24.81
C ASP A 905 -1.36 -32.71 26.26
N ALA A 906 -1.10 -31.42 26.53
CA ALA A 906 -0.87 -30.92 27.89
C ALA A 906 -2.05 -31.16 28.86
N PHE A 907 -3.29 -31.21 28.37
CA PHE A 907 -4.47 -31.59 29.18
C PHE A 907 -4.58 -33.09 29.41
N MET A 908 -4.05 -33.93 28.52
CA MET A 908 -4.17 -35.40 28.60
C MET A 908 -3.00 -36.05 29.33
N THR A 909 -1.78 -35.53 29.19
CA THR A 909 -0.57 -36.01 29.89
C THR A 909 -0.58 -35.73 31.39
N GLU A 910 -1.20 -34.63 31.81
CA GLU A 910 -1.15 -34.14 33.20
C GLU A 910 -2.38 -34.56 34.01
N VAL A 911 -2.31 -35.74 34.65
CA VAL A 911 -3.29 -36.30 35.62
C VAL A 911 -4.75 -36.19 35.15
N SER A 912 -5.00 -36.39 33.85
CA SER A 912 -6.25 -36.01 33.19
C SER A 912 -7.51 -36.56 33.88
N SER A 913 -8.42 -35.67 34.26
CA SER A 913 -9.74 -35.99 34.85
C SER A 913 -10.91 -35.78 33.87
N VAL A 914 -10.58 -35.49 32.61
CA VAL A 914 -11.52 -35.04 31.57
C VAL A 914 -12.35 -36.22 31.05
N GLU A 915 -13.62 -36.24 31.42
CA GLU A 915 -14.61 -37.23 31.01
C GLU A 915 -15.22 -36.93 29.63
N SER A 916 -15.11 -35.69 29.14
CA SER A 916 -15.80 -35.19 27.95
C SER A 916 -14.96 -34.16 27.19
N ILE A 917 -14.72 -34.41 25.89
CA ILE A 917 -13.86 -33.58 25.02
C ILE A 917 -14.62 -33.17 23.75
N VAL A 918 -14.60 -31.88 23.40
CA VAL A 918 -15.24 -31.33 22.20
C VAL A 918 -14.28 -30.42 21.42
N LEU A 919 -13.73 -30.93 20.32
CA LEU A 919 -12.84 -30.20 19.41
C LEU A 919 -13.64 -29.66 18.22
N THR A 920 -13.57 -28.37 17.93
CA THR A 920 -14.34 -27.73 16.84
C THR A 920 -13.44 -26.99 15.86
N ASP A 921 -13.39 -27.45 14.61
CA ASP A 921 -12.70 -26.78 13.50
C ASP A 921 -13.41 -25.47 13.15
N ILE A 922 -12.76 -24.34 13.44
CA ILE A 922 -13.19 -23.00 13.04
C ILE A 922 -12.32 -22.42 11.92
N CYS A 923 -11.51 -23.23 11.25
CA CYS A 923 -10.62 -22.80 10.17
C CYS A 923 -11.44 -22.34 8.95
N LYS A 924 -11.25 -21.09 8.52
CA LYS A 924 -11.92 -20.57 7.30
C LYS A 924 -11.49 -21.30 6.01
N LYS A 925 -10.36 -22.02 6.02
CA LYS A 925 -9.77 -22.72 4.88
C LYS A 925 -9.30 -24.11 5.28
N SER A 926 -9.29 -25.05 4.34
CA SER A 926 -8.78 -26.41 4.60
C SER A 926 -7.27 -26.40 4.80
N ILE A 927 -6.78 -27.22 5.74
CA ILE A 927 -5.35 -27.39 6.01
C ILE A 927 -4.71 -28.16 4.84
N LYS A 928 -3.54 -27.71 4.38
CA LYS A 928 -2.79 -28.32 3.27
C LYS A 928 -1.62 -29.19 3.72
N HIS A 929 -1.04 -28.89 4.87
CA HIS A 929 0.14 -29.57 5.42
C HIS A 929 0.04 -29.56 6.95
N VAL A 930 0.59 -30.59 7.57
CA VAL A 930 0.72 -30.79 9.02
C VAL A 930 2.17 -31.26 9.24
N SER A 931 2.84 -30.83 10.32
CA SER A 931 4.22 -31.27 10.61
C SER A 931 4.22 -32.67 11.24
N ALA A 932 5.38 -33.34 11.22
CA ALA A 932 5.55 -34.61 11.93
C ALA A 932 5.28 -34.44 13.44
N ASP A 933 5.78 -33.36 14.03
CA ASP A 933 5.58 -33.03 15.46
C ASP A 933 4.10 -32.84 15.78
N THR A 934 3.34 -32.09 14.96
CA THR A 934 1.89 -31.93 15.17
C THR A 934 1.15 -33.27 15.14
N TRP A 935 1.55 -34.22 14.28
CA TRP A 935 0.97 -35.56 14.28
C TRP A 935 1.35 -36.34 15.55
N ALA A 936 2.62 -36.33 15.95
CA ALA A 936 3.10 -37.04 17.15
C ALA A 936 2.45 -36.50 18.44
N THR A 937 2.34 -35.17 18.59
CA THR A 937 1.62 -34.52 19.69
C THR A 937 0.13 -34.86 19.67
N LEU A 938 -0.51 -34.90 18.50
CA LEU A 938 -1.93 -35.27 18.39
C LEU A 938 -2.18 -36.76 18.71
N GLN A 939 -1.23 -37.64 18.35
CA GLN A 939 -1.25 -39.05 18.73
C GLN A 939 -1.15 -39.21 20.25
N ASN A 940 -0.11 -38.63 20.88
CA ASN A 940 0.09 -38.70 22.32
C ASN A 940 -1.12 -38.14 23.09
N ALA A 941 -1.71 -37.05 22.60
CA ALA A 941 -2.94 -36.50 23.14
C ALA A 941 -4.12 -37.49 23.10
N CYS A 942 -4.33 -38.18 21.96
CA CYS A 942 -5.41 -39.16 21.81
C CYS A 942 -5.19 -40.43 22.65
N GLU A 943 -3.97 -40.97 22.67
CA GLU A 943 -3.64 -42.20 23.40
C GLU A 943 -3.75 -42.03 24.93
N ASN A 944 -3.50 -40.82 25.44
CA ASN A 944 -3.64 -40.49 26.87
C ASN A 944 -5.09 -40.19 27.32
N MET A 945 -6.12 -40.31 26.47
CA MET A 945 -7.55 -40.06 26.80
C MET A 945 -8.21 -41.14 27.70
N THR A 946 -7.46 -41.70 28.65
CA THR A 946 -7.80 -42.90 29.44
C THR A 946 -9.12 -42.83 30.19
N LYS A 947 -9.55 -41.63 30.64
CA LYS A 947 -10.81 -41.42 31.40
C LYS A 947 -11.94 -40.83 30.55
N THR A 948 -11.70 -40.48 29.29
CA THR A 948 -12.66 -39.79 28.43
C THR A 948 -13.74 -40.76 27.94
N LYS A 949 -15.01 -40.37 28.13
CA LYS A 949 -16.22 -41.14 27.80
C LYS A 949 -16.97 -40.52 26.63
N GLU A 950 -16.88 -39.21 26.45
CA GLU A 950 -17.52 -38.46 25.38
C GLU A 950 -16.44 -37.77 24.55
N PHE A 951 -16.40 -38.04 23.24
CA PHE A 951 -15.46 -37.39 22.33
C PHE A 951 -16.18 -36.85 21.10
N ALA A 952 -15.96 -35.58 20.79
CA ALA A 952 -16.46 -34.93 19.59
C ALA A 952 -15.35 -34.20 18.82
N PHE A 953 -15.28 -34.45 17.52
CA PHE A 953 -14.45 -33.72 16.56
C PHE A 953 -15.38 -33.15 15.48
N LEU A 954 -15.55 -31.82 15.45
CA LEU A 954 -16.65 -31.15 14.75
C LEU A 954 -16.15 -30.29 13.61
N ASN A 955 -16.89 -30.28 12.49
CA ASN A 955 -16.65 -29.48 11.28
C ASN A 955 -15.30 -29.71 10.56
N GLY A 956 -14.53 -30.74 10.97
CA GLY A 956 -13.17 -31.03 10.50
C GLY A 956 -13.07 -31.21 8.98
N ARG A 957 -12.35 -30.29 8.32
CA ARG A 957 -12.38 -30.16 6.85
C ARG A 957 -11.48 -31.14 6.08
N VAL A 958 -10.61 -31.87 6.79
CA VAL A 958 -9.60 -32.77 6.20
C VAL A 958 -9.79 -34.19 6.71
N ALA A 959 -10.16 -35.11 5.81
CA ALA A 959 -10.41 -36.51 6.14
C ALA A 959 -9.21 -37.21 6.78
N ALA A 960 -7.97 -36.89 6.36
CA ALA A 960 -6.76 -37.45 6.96
C ALA A 960 -6.60 -37.11 8.46
N ILE A 961 -7.00 -35.89 8.89
CA ILE A 961 -6.97 -35.52 10.31
C ILE A 961 -8.08 -36.27 11.06
N ALA A 962 -9.29 -36.34 10.50
CA ALA A 962 -10.39 -37.07 11.12
C ALA A 962 -10.11 -38.58 11.25
N TYR A 963 -9.47 -39.18 10.24
CA TYR A 963 -8.98 -40.57 10.27
C TYR A 963 -7.91 -40.77 11.34
N PHE A 964 -6.88 -39.92 11.38
CA PHE A 964 -5.78 -40.05 12.35
C PHE A 964 -6.26 -39.87 13.79
N VAL A 965 -7.05 -38.83 14.06
CA VAL A 965 -7.70 -38.63 15.37
C VAL A 965 -8.49 -39.89 15.74
N LEU A 966 -9.38 -40.35 14.84
CA LEU A 966 -10.18 -41.53 15.08
C LEU A 966 -9.30 -42.75 15.39
N GLN A 967 -8.30 -43.07 14.57
CA GLN A 967 -7.41 -44.22 14.71
C GLN A 967 -6.85 -44.33 16.14
N HIS A 968 -6.30 -43.24 16.67
CA HIS A 968 -5.66 -43.21 18.00
C HIS A 968 -6.62 -43.01 19.19
N LEU A 969 -7.94 -42.88 18.97
CA LEU A 969 -8.91 -42.82 20.08
C LEU A 969 -9.06 -44.17 20.81
N PRO A 970 -9.08 -44.20 22.16
CA PRO A 970 -9.24 -45.41 22.94
C PRO A 970 -10.64 -46.02 22.81
N THR A 971 -10.72 -47.34 22.93
CA THR A 971 -11.99 -48.11 22.84
C THR A 971 -12.91 -47.96 24.06
N THR A 972 -12.51 -47.19 25.07
CA THR A 972 -13.27 -46.88 26.31
C THR A 972 -14.38 -45.85 26.12
N ILE A 973 -14.40 -45.15 24.98
CA ILE A 973 -15.36 -44.09 24.66
C ILE A 973 -16.78 -44.65 24.59
N ARG A 974 -17.75 -43.86 25.06
CA ARG A 974 -19.18 -44.16 25.14
C ARG A 974 -20.02 -43.34 24.16
N GLU A 975 -19.61 -42.11 23.88
CA GLU A 975 -20.23 -41.27 22.86
C GLU A 975 -19.17 -40.73 21.90
N LEU A 976 -19.37 -40.93 20.60
CA LEU A 976 -18.48 -40.49 19.54
C LEU A 976 -19.23 -39.61 18.54
N ASN A 977 -18.70 -38.43 18.23
CA ASN A 977 -19.37 -37.44 17.39
C ASN A 977 -18.42 -36.81 16.36
N PHE A 978 -18.71 -36.99 15.07
CA PHE A 978 -17.97 -36.41 13.94
C PHE A 978 -18.81 -35.42 13.11
N THR A 979 -19.82 -34.77 13.72
CA THR A 979 -20.77 -33.90 13.01
C THR A 979 -20.06 -32.84 12.15
N GLY A 980 -20.42 -32.81 10.87
CA GLY A 980 -19.89 -31.87 9.87
C GLY A 980 -18.45 -32.15 9.41
N CYS A 981 -17.78 -33.20 9.89
CA CYS A 981 -16.46 -33.57 9.40
C CYS A 981 -16.52 -34.19 8.01
N LYS A 982 -15.56 -33.85 7.13
CA LYS A 982 -15.41 -34.56 5.86
C LYS A 982 -14.74 -35.91 6.10
N LEU A 983 -15.50 -37.00 6.06
CA LEU A 983 -15.00 -38.37 6.16
C LEU A 983 -14.79 -38.99 4.77
N ASN A 984 -14.14 -40.16 4.71
CA ASN A 984 -13.93 -40.96 3.50
C ASN A 984 -13.88 -42.46 3.87
N MET A 985 -13.65 -43.33 2.88
CA MET A 985 -13.48 -44.78 3.07
C MET A 985 -12.52 -45.16 4.21
N MET A 986 -11.38 -44.49 4.38
CA MET A 986 -10.45 -44.83 5.47
C MET A 986 -11.04 -44.51 6.85
N CYS A 987 -11.70 -43.35 7.00
CA CYS A 987 -12.49 -43.04 8.20
C CYS A 987 -13.61 -44.06 8.42
N ALA A 988 -14.24 -44.56 7.35
CA ALA A 988 -15.35 -45.49 7.43
C ALA A 988 -14.92 -46.91 7.84
N SER A 989 -13.80 -47.41 7.30
CA SER A 989 -13.20 -48.68 7.70
C SER A 989 -12.75 -48.65 9.17
N GLU A 990 -12.14 -47.55 9.62
CA GLU A 990 -11.77 -47.38 11.03
C GLU A 990 -13.00 -47.25 11.95
N LEU A 991 -14.06 -46.53 11.52
CA LEU A 991 -15.34 -46.50 12.24
C LEU A 991 -15.95 -47.90 12.35
N SER A 992 -15.89 -48.72 11.28
CA SER A 992 -16.33 -50.12 11.31
C SER A 992 -15.53 -50.91 12.33
N TYR A 993 -14.19 -50.91 12.20
CA TYR A 993 -13.29 -51.62 13.12
C TYR A 993 -13.53 -51.25 14.59
N LYS A 994 -13.71 -49.95 14.90
CA LYS A 994 -14.05 -49.53 16.26
C LYS A 994 -15.45 -49.95 16.70
N LEU A 995 -16.46 -49.93 15.83
CA LEU A 995 -17.81 -50.43 16.15
C LEU A 995 -17.82 -51.94 16.47
N GLU A 996 -17.03 -52.72 15.73
CA GLU A 996 -16.88 -54.16 15.91
C GLU A 996 -16.24 -54.52 17.26
N HIS A 997 -15.26 -53.73 17.71
CA HIS A 997 -14.48 -53.98 18.92
C HIS A 997 -14.90 -53.12 20.14
N ALA A 998 -15.96 -52.30 20.00
CA ALA A 998 -16.42 -51.40 21.07
C ALA A 998 -17.27 -52.12 22.12
N ASN A 999 -16.71 -52.25 23.32
CA ASN A 999 -17.42 -52.76 24.50
C ASN A 999 -18.14 -51.65 25.32
N SER A 1000 -18.06 -50.39 24.90
CA SER A 1000 -18.64 -49.24 25.62
C SER A 1000 -19.40 -48.23 24.77
N LEU A 1001 -19.29 -48.26 23.44
CA LEU A 1001 -19.83 -47.22 22.56
C LEU A 1001 -21.36 -47.30 22.47
N THR A 1002 -22.06 -46.40 23.17
CA THR A 1002 -23.52 -46.34 23.21
C THR A 1002 -24.12 -45.31 22.24
N LYS A 1003 -23.33 -44.33 21.77
CA LYS A 1003 -23.81 -43.29 20.84
C LYS A 1003 -22.79 -42.96 19.74
N LEU A 1004 -23.25 -42.93 18.49
CA LEU A 1004 -22.49 -42.48 17.33
C LEU A 1004 -23.28 -41.39 16.58
N ASP A 1005 -22.63 -40.25 16.37
CA ASP A 1005 -23.18 -39.09 15.65
C ASP A 1005 -22.29 -38.74 14.45
N ILE A 1006 -22.71 -39.13 13.24
CA ILE A 1006 -21.99 -38.88 11.98
C ILE A 1006 -22.82 -37.98 11.04
N THR A 1007 -23.59 -37.07 11.64
CA THR A 1007 -24.40 -36.05 10.96
C THR A 1007 -23.56 -35.23 9.96
N ASN A 1008 -24.06 -35.06 8.72
CA ASN A 1008 -23.45 -34.28 7.63
C ASN A 1008 -22.01 -34.68 7.24
N THR A 1009 -21.59 -35.93 7.47
CA THR A 1009 -20.19 -36.36 7.28
C THR A 1009 -19.73 -36.59 5.83
N GLN A 1010 -20.61 -36.35 4.85
CA GLN A 1010 -20.40 -36.58 3.41
C GLN A 1010 -20.22 -38.05 2.97
N LEU A 1011 -20.27 -39.01 3.91
CA LEU A 1011 -20.29 -40.45 3.61
C LEU A 1011 -21.46 -40.81 2.69
N ALA A 1012 -21.19 -41.67 1.72
CA ALA A 1012 -22.14 -42.15 0.70
C ALA A 1012 -21.71 -43.53 0.18
N GLY A 1013 -22.65 -44.31 -0.35
CA GLY A 1013 -22.37 -45.58 -1.04
C GLY A 1013 -21.49 -46.54 -0.22
N SER A 1014 -20.41 -47.02 -0.83
CA SER A 1014 -19.46 -47.97 -0.22
C SER A 1014 -18.91 -47.52 1.14
N ASP A 1015 -18.60 -46.23 1.28
CA ASP A 1015 -18.05 -45.66 2.51
C ASP A 1015 -19.10 -45.74 3.64
N PHE A 1016 -20.37 -45.52 3.30
CA PHE A 1016 -21.46 -45.62 4.26
C PHE A 1016 -21.80 -47.09 4.59
N VAL A 1017 -21.78 -47.98 3.59
CA VAL A 1017 -21.96 -49.44 3.79
C VAL A 1017 -20.91 -50.01 4.73
N ALA A 1018 -19.65 -49.57 4.66
CA ALA A 1018 -18.58 -50.03 5.55
C ALA A 1018 -18.92 -49.77 7.04
N VAL A 1019 -19.31 -48.55 7.41
CA VAL A 1019 -19.70 -48.21 8.80
C VAL A 1019 -20.87 -49.08 9.28
N LEU A 1020 -21.80 -49.42 8.40
CA LEU A 1020 -22.97 -50.24 8.74
C LEU A 1020 -22.63 -51.73 8.95
N GLN A 1021 -21.57 -52.28 8.35
CA GLN A 1021 -21.16 -53.67 8.63
C GLN A 1021 -20.58 -53.79 10.04
N GLY A 1022 -19.78 -52.83 10.52
CA GLY A 1022 -19.33 -52.83 11.91
C GLY A 1022 -20.47 -52.58 12.90
N LEU A 1023 -21.41 -51.70 12.54
CA LEU A 1023 -22.62 -51.45 13.33
C LEU A 1023 -23.49 -52.72 13.52
N LYS A 1024 -23.55 -53.58 12.49
CA LYS A 1024 -24.32 -54.85 12.45
C LYS A 1024 -23.94 -55.83 13.57
N ILE A 1025 -22.69 -55.76 14.06
CA ILE A 1025 -22.16 -56.61 15.14
C ILE A 1025 -21.76 -55.84 16.41
N CYS A 1026 -21.90 -54.51 16.43
CA CYS A 1026 -21.62 -53.69 17.60
C CYS A 1026 -22.58 -54.02 18.78
N PRO A 1027 -22.08 -54.55 19.92
CA PRO A 1027 -22.94 -55.07 20.97
C PRO A 1027 -23.53 -53.99 21.89
N THR A 1028 -23.06 -52.74 21.82
CA THR A 1028 -23.38 -51.69 22.82
C THR A 1028 -24.15 -50.49 22.29
N ILE A 1029 -24.26 -50.31 20.97
CA ILE A 1029 -24.82 -49.10 20.36
C ILE A 1029 -26.32 -48.94 20.69
N LYS A 1030 -26.72 -47.74 21.12
CA LYS A 1030 -28.11 -47.38 21.45
C LYS A 1030 -28.63 -46.21 20.63
N HIS A 1031 -27.79 -45.23 20.33
CA HIS A 1031 -28.17 -44.03 19.60
C HIS A 1031 -27.30 -43.89 18.34
N LEU A 1032 -27.93 -43.91 17.16
CA LEU A 1032 -27.27 -43.62 15.88
C LEU A 1032 -27.90 -42.38 15.24
N LYS A 1033 -27.07 -41.40 14.87
CA LYS A 1033 -27.50 -40.25 14.09
C LYS A 1033 -26.75 -40.17 12.77
N LEU A 1034 -27.54 -40.13 11.70
CA LEU A 1034 -27.13 -40.10 10.30
C LEU A 1034 -27.76 -38.88 9.59
N CYS A 1035 -28.03 -37.79 10.32
CA CYS A 1035 -28.73 -36.64 9.78
C CYS A 1035 -27.96 -36.05 8.58
N GLY A 1036 -28.63 -35.85 7.45
CA GLY A 1036 -28.03 -35.40 6.19
C GLY A 1036 -27.09 -36.42 5.51
N ALA A 1037 -27.17 -37.71 5.85
CA ALA A 1037 -26.42 -38.76 5.14
C ALA A 1037 -26.95 -38.97 3.71
N LYS A 1038 -26.04 -39.27 2.77
CA LYS A 1038 -26.39 -39.60 1.39
C LYS A 1038 -26.69 -41.09 1.25
N LEU A 1039 -27.89 -41.46 1.69
CA LEU A 1039 -28.40 -42.82 1.62
C LEU A 1039 -28.67 -43.21 0.16
N ASP A 1040 -28.01 -44.26 -0.32
CA ASP A 1040 -28.30 -44.92 -1.59
C ASP A 1040 -28.95 -46.29 -1.34
N ARG A 1041 -29.36 -47.00 -2.40
CA ARG A 1041 -30.05 -48.29 -2.24
C ARG A 1041 -29.19 -49.35 -1.52
N PRO A 1042 -27.90 -49.56 -1.87
CA PRO A 1042 -26.99 -50.39 -1.07
C PRO A 1042 -26.90 -50.00 0.41
N GLY A 1043 -26.76 -48.71 0.71
CA GLY A 1043 -26.74 -48.18 2.08
C GLY A 1043 -28.01 -48.47 2.86
N VAL A 1044 -29.19 -48.29 2.24
CA VAL A 1044 -30.48 -48.59 2.89
C VAL A 1044 -30.70 -50.09 3.06
N ILE A 1045 -30.31 -50.94 2.09
CA ILE A 1045 -30.35 -52.40 2.25
C ILE A 1045 -29.50 -52.84 3.44
N THR A 1046 -28.26 -52.34 3.54
CA THR A 1046 -27.35 -52.67 4.63
C THR A 1046 -27.87 -52.14 5.98
N LEU A 1047 -28.48 -50.95 6.00
CA LEU A 1047 -29.12 -50.38 7.20
C LEU A 1047 -30.33 -51.23 7.65
N SER A 1048 -31.12 -51.74 6.70
CA SER A 1048 -32.23 -52.65 6.96
C SER A 1048 -31.78 -54.03 7.46
N GLU A 1049 -30.66 -54.57 6.97
CA GLU A 1049 -30.03 -55.76 7.58
C GLU A 1049 -29.52 -55.49 8.99
N CYS A 1050 -28.82 -54.38 9.18
CA CYS A 1050 -28.31 -53.95 10.48
C CYS A 1050 -29.45 -53.82 11.50
N LEU A 1051 -30.56 -53.15 11.13
CA LEU A 1051 -31.74 -53.01 11.97
C LEU A 1051 -32.36 -54.37 12.36
N ARG A 1052 -32.45 -55.34 11.44
CA ARG A 1052 -32.93 -56.69 11.76
C ARG A 1052 -32.08 -57.43 12.80
N LEU A 1053 -30.76 -57.18 12.82
CA LEU A 1053 -29.79 -57.90 13.64
C LEU A 1053 -29.47 -57.21 14.97
N THR A 1054 -29.30 -55.88 14.98
CA THR A 1054 -29.05 -55.10 16.20
C THR A 1054 -30.19 -55.28 17.21
N ARG A 1055 -29.84 -55.62 18.46
CA ARG A 1055 -30.78 -55.80 19.57
C ARG A 1055 -30.70 -54.70 20.64
N THR A 1056 -29.87 -53.69 20.39
CA THR A 1056 -29.52 -52.63 21.34
C THR A 1056 -29.84 -51.23 20.84
N LEU A 1057 -29.98 -51.03 19.53
CA LEU A 1057 -30.27 -49.72 18.94
C LEU A 1057 -31.69 -49.26 19.31
N GLN A 1058 -31.78 -48.14 20.03
CA GLN A 1058 -33.01 -47.55 20.58
C GLN A 1058 -33.46 -46.29 19.83
N ILE A 1059 -32.50 -45.49 19.31
CA ILE A 1059 -32.78 -44.26 18.56
C ILE A 1059 -32.02 -44.27 17.25
N LEU A 1060 -32.75 -44.05 16.15
CA LEU A 1060 -32.22 -43.79 14.81
C LEU A 1060 -32.69 -42.41 14.33
N ASP A 1061 -31.75 -41.55 13.92
CA ASP A 1061 -32.04 -40.23 13.33
C ASP A 1061 -31.57 -40.17 11.87
N LEU A 1062 -32.53 -40.07 10.95
CA LEU A 1062 -32.33 -39.93 9.49
C LEU A 1062 -32.80 -38.56 8.99
N SER A 1063 -32.89 -37.55 9.87
CA SER A 1063 -33.35 -36.21 9.49
C SER A 1063 -32.56 -35.62 8.31
N ASN A 1064 -33.19 -34.81 7.46
CA ASN A 1064 -32.62 -34.21 6.25
C ASN A 1064 -32.04 -35.22 5.22
N CYS A 1065 -32.32 -36.52 5.33
CA CYS A 1065 -31.95 -37.49 4.29
C CYS A 1065 -32.94 -37.48 3.11
N GLU A 1066 -32.67 -38.28 2.08
CA GLU A 1066 -33.58 -38.55 0.97
C GLU A 1066 -33.89 -40.06 0.93
N LEU A 1067 -35.17 -40.43 0.76
CA LEU A 1067 -35.66 -41.81 0.74
C LEU A 1067 -36.66 -41.98 -0.40
N ASP A 1068 -36.35 -42.88 -1.33
CA ASP A 1068 -37.31 -43.31 -2.35
C ASP A 1068 -38.38 -44.27 -1.77
N THR A 1069 -39.38 -44.62 -2.58
CA THR A 1069 -40.45 -45.55 -2.21
C THR A 1069 -39.91 -46.92 -1.73
N GLU A 1070 -38.92 -47.48 -2.41
CA GLU A 1070 -38.41 -48.83 -2.13
C GLU A 1070 -37.47 -48.81 -0.91
N MET A 1071 -36.67 -47.76 -0.76
CA MET A 1071 -35.93 -47.47 0.48
C MET A 1071 -36.88 -47.40 1.68
N SER A 1072 -38.03 -46.74 1.52
CA SER A 1072 -39.05 -46.60 2.58
C SER A 1072 -39.69 -47.95 2.94
N LYS A 1073 -39.97 -48.81 1.95
CA LYS A 1073 -40.45 -50.20 2.15
C LYS A 1073 -39.40 -51.06 2.86
N LEU A 1074 -38.14 -51.01 2.43
CA LEU A 1074 -37.03 -51.75 3.04
C LEU A 1074 -36.82 -51.36 4.51
N LEU A 1075 -36.91 -50.08 4.84
CA LEU A 1075 -36.82 -49.59 6.22
C LEU A 1075 -38.03 -50.02 7.05
N ALA A 1076 -39.26 -49.79 6.57
CA ALA A 1076 -40.47 -50.14 7.30
C ALA A 1076 -40.52 -51.63 7.67
N ASN A 1077 -40.18 -52.52 6.74
CA ASN A 1077 -40.10 -53.96 6.99
C ASN A 1077 -39.04 -54.30 8.05
N ALA A 1078 -37.81 -53.77 7.91
CA ALA A 1078 -36.73 -54.02 8.88
C ALA A 1078 -37.01 -53.48 10.28
N ILE A 1079 -37.79 -52.40 10.38
CA ILE A 1079 -38.20 -51.80 11.64
C ILE A 1079 -39.36 -52.59 12.28
N ALA A 1080 -40.23 -53.21 11.49
CA ALA A 1080 -41.25 -54.14 12.01
C ALA A 1080 -40.63 -55.43 12.60
N ASP A 1081 -39.51 -55.90 12.03
CA ASP A 1081 -38.71 -57.02 12.55
C ASP A 1081 -37.94 -56.65 13.84
N ASN A 1082 -37.65 -55.37 14.06
CA ASN A 1082 -36.80 -54.90 15.14
C ASN A 1082 -37.58 -54.69 16.45
N ARG A 1083 -37.02 -55.19 17.57
CA ARG A 1083 -37.61 -55.10 18.92
C ARG A 1083 -36.81 -54.22 19.90
N SER A 1084 -35.79 -53.51 19.45
CA SER A 1084 -34.98 -52.61 20.29
C SER A 1084 -35.25 -51.13 20.04
N LEU A 1085 -35.68 -50.78 18.83
CA LEU A 1085 -35.86 -49.40 18.38
C LEU A 1085 -37.13 -48.82 19.00
N LEU A 1086 -36.96 -47.69 19.69
CA LEU A 1086 -38.01 -46.95 20.39
C LEU A 1086 -38.33 -45.61 19.71
N LYS A 1087 -37.40 -45.10 18.90
CA LYS A 1087 -37.54 -43.79 18.25
C LYS A 1087 -36.89 -43.76 16.86
N LEU A 1088 -37.66 -43.29 15.88
CA LEU A 1088 -37.19 -42.96 14.54
C LEU A 1088 -37.42 -41.45 14.29
N VAL A 1089 -36.39 -40.73 13.87
CA VAL A 1089 -36.49 -39.30 13.56
C VAL A 1089 -36.26 -39.07 12.07
N LEU A 1090 -37.22 -38.40 11.43
CA LEU A 1090 -37.28 -38.15 9.99
C LEU A 1090 -37.54 -36.67 9.67
N LYS A 1091 -37.16 -35.74 10.56
CA LYS A 1091 -37.42 -34.31 10.36
C LYS A 1091 -36.79 -33.81 9.06
N ASN A 1092 -37.54 -33.08 8.23
CA ASN A 1092 -37.11 -32.55 6.93
C ASN A 1092 -36.58 -33.61 5.94
N THR A 1093 -36.90 -34.90 6.14
CA THR A 1093 -36.50 -35.97 5.21
C THR A 1093 -37.34 -35.89 3.95
N LYS A 1094 -36.73 -35.95 2.76
CA LYS A 1094 -37.48 -36.08 1.52
C LYS A 1094 -37.93 -37.53 1.37
N VAL A 1095 -39.23 -37.78 1.54
CA VAL A 1095 -39.86 -39.10 1.39
C VAL A 1095 -40.98 -38.99 0.37
N THR A 1096 -41.11 -39.97 -0.53
CA THR A 1096 -42.24 -40.02 -1.48
C THR A 1096 -43.57 -40.16 -0.76
N LEU A 1097 -44.69 -39.78 -1.38
CA LEU A 1097 -46.02 -39.92 -0.77
C LEU A 1097 -46.35 -41.40 -0.45
N GLU A 1098 -45.95 -42.31 -1.33
CA GLU A 1098 -46.06 -43.76 -1.10
C GLU A 1098 -45.15 -44.21 0.06
N GLY A 1099 -43.90 -43.75 0.12
CA GLY A 1099 -42.98 -44.03 1.22
C GLY A 1099 -43.46 -43.52 2.57
N LYS A 1100 -44.04 -42.29 2.61
CA LYS A 1100 -44.72 -41.75 3.79
C LYS A 1100 -45.84 -42.70 4.25
N ASN A 1101 -46.70 -43.13 3.32
CA ASN A 1101 -47.82 -44.02 3.62
C ASN A 1101 -47.34 -45.38 4.15
N VAL A 1102 -46.31 -45.98 3.55
CA VAL A 1102 -45.74 -47.25 4.03
C VAL A 1102 -45.22 -47.12 5.46
N ILE A 1103 -44.45 -46.07 5.78
CA ILE A 1103 -43.92 -45.88 7.13
C ILE A 1103 -45.03 -45.50 8.13
N SER A 1104 -46.09 -44.79 7.72
CA SER A 1104 -47.19 -44.39 8.63
C SER A 1104 -48.22 -45.50 8.89
N HIS A 1105 -48.46 -46.40 7.94
CA HIS A 1105 -49.44 -47.49 8.07
C HIS A 1105 -48.83 -48.77 8.67
N THR A 1106 -47.50 -48.89 8.73
CA THR A 1106 -46.83 -50.01 9.40
C THR A 1106 -47.02 -49.89 10.92
N LYS A 1107 -47.76 -50.85 11.52
CA LYS A 1107 -48.06 -50.86 12.96
C LYS A 1107 -46.85 -51.28 13.79
N PHE A 1108 -45.98 -50.33 14.11
CA PHE A 1108 -44.90 -50.54 15.07
C PHE A 1108 -45.45 -50.59 16.50
N VAL A 1109 -45.15 -51.65 17.26
CA VAL A 1109 -45.70 -51.88 18.61
C VAL A 1109 -45.16 -50.90 19.66
N GLN A 1110 -43.96 -50.37 19.46
CA GLN A 1110 -43.20 -49.62 20.47
C GLN A 1110 -42.47 -48.37 19.96
N LEU A 1111 -42.60 -48.04 18.66
CA LEU A 1111 -41.77 -47.03 17.99
C LEU A 1111 -42.46 -45.67 17.93
N LYS A 1112 -41.80 -44.63 18.44
CA LYS A 1112 -42.18 -43.24 18.17
C LYS A 1112 -41.47 -42.71 16.93
N VAL A 1113 -42.20 -42.60 15.81
CA VAL A 1113 -41.74 -41.88 14.62
C VAL A 1113 -41.99 -40.37 14.80
N ILE A 1114 -41.06 -39.52 14.35
CA ILE A 1114 -41.16 -38.05 14.47
C ILE A 1114 -40.77 -37.38 13.15
N GLY A 1115 -41.58 -36.42 12.68
CA GLY A 1115 -41.24 -35.58 11.52
C GLY A 1115 -41.77 -36.05 10.16
N LEU A 1116 -42.64 -37.07 10.13
CA LEU A 1116 -43.42 -37.43 8.93
C LEU A 1116 -44.71 -36.62 8.78
N GLU A 1117 -45.14 -35.92 9.84
CA GLU A 1117 -46.32 -35.05 9.88
C GLU A 1117 -46.37 -34.11 8.68
N ASP A 1118 -47.54 -33.98 8.04
CA ASP A 1118 -47.71 -33.08 6.91
C ASP A 1118 -47.72 -31.62 7.36
N ALA A 1119 -47.02 -30.76 6.60
CA ALA A 1119 -46.91 -29.32 6.85
C ALA A 1119 -48.20 -28.52 6.57
N LYS A 1120 -49.38 -29.10 6.83
CA LYS A 1120 -50.71 -28.53 6.55
C LYS A 1120 -51.30 -27.69 7.68
N HIS A 1121 -50.71 -27.69 8.88
CA HIS A 1121 -51.23 -26.95 10.04
C HIS A 1121 -50.54 -25.60 10.35
N LEU A 1122 -49.66 -25.11 9.46
CA LEU A 1122 -48.91 -23.85 9.64
C LEU A 1122 -49.28 -22.74 8.62
N LEU A 1123 -50.50 -22.78 8.07
CA LEU A 1123 -51.02 -21.77 7.13
C LEU A 1123 -52.45 -21.30 7.46
N LEU A 1124 -52.87 -21.43 8.72
CA LEU A 1124 -54.18 -20.97 9.21
C LEU A 1124 -54.11 -20.29 10.59
N THR A 1125 -53.12 -19.42 10.80
CA THR A 1125 -53.24 -18.20 11.63
C THR A 1125 -51.99 -17.31 11.49
N ILE A 1126 -52.21 -15.99 11.53
CA ILE A 1126 -51.27 -14.88 11.21
C ILE A 1126 -51.12 -14.64 9.70
#